data_AF-A0A521DR65-F1
#
_entry.id   AF-A0A521DR65-F1
#
_cell.length_a   1.000
_cell.length_b   1.000
_cell.length_c   1.000
_cell.angle_alpha   90.00
_cell.angle_beta   90.00
_cell.angle_gamma   90.00
#
_symmetry.space_group_name_H-M   'P 1'
#
loop_
_entity.id
_entity.type
_entity.pdbx_description
1 polymer ?
#
loop_
_entity_poly.entity_id
_entity_poly.type
_entity_poly.pdbx_seq_one_letter_code
_entity_poly.pdbx_strand_id
1 'polypeptide(L)'
;MTAETPPGGGLREQAAAMARTDVWTEEQLIADVEAAPPGPRVGAFFDFDGTVIDGYSLAAFARHHLRSLEVTPTDLGQLLLNGLRGVTTEEDFERFTISGMRAWAGRSEDELAELGERLFVQGIAGSLYPEAWRLVTAHLQAGHTVVLASSATRFQVEPAARALGVEHVLVSPVEMVDGVCTGRPGGPLLWRAGKAAAVRTFAEEHGIDLLQSYAYSNGDEDVPFLRTVGRARALNPGKGLTAAARHYSWPVARFRRRGRTGPADVVRTVAGIGGMFGGFTTGLAVGALSGSRREAVDLGLTLAGELGSALAGVRLDVQGAEHLATRPAVFLFNHQSQLDVLILAKLLRGGFTGVAKKELANTPGFGLAFRLADVAFVDRSDPTQARRALEPAVQRLQEGISLVIAPEGTRSATPTLGPFKKGAFHVAMQAGVPIVPVVIRNAGELMWRGATVVTAGTVQVRVLPPVPTADWDVADIDRHVAEVRDSYLATLANWSGRTSRPVVAESPTADDAAPLPAVPAAPLDWGTSPEMNPIETAMWRAEAADPRLRANVTLLEVLETAPDWDRFRGAHEWASRMVPRMRQRVVEPALGVGAPRWVTVEELDLDRHVHRVRLEEPGSMRQLLDVVGEFSSGQLDRDRPLWEVMLVEGLADGRAGYVVKTHHSTTDGLGAVQLMGLLHRRGPETDPARPEPPTPVPGDVSRVGALTEQLVGTARSVPLAALRRGVEALGTLRHPREVAAQALDAARSATKTLAPPRGSSPLLAPRGGDWRFEVLEVPLADLKAGSKAAGGSLNDGFLAAVLGGFRRYHERSGAPLETMTVGIPISLRARDDAQGGNRFTGARFTAPLDEADPAARISTIREFVLSARETSTSGVTDDLLGPALHWIPASVVGAVSGRLTGANDVQVSNMPGVTHPVWIAGSRILRMFPFGPLPGCAAMVTLLSHEDLCCIGINLDSAAVSDPEGLVADLQAGLDEVVALGRR
;
A
#
# COMPACT_ATOMS: atom_id res chain seq x y z
N MET A 1 -29.81 -28.57 -59.11
CA MET A 1 -28.74 -27.56 -59.19
C MET A 1 -29.14 -26.40 -58.26
N THR A 2 -28.64 -26.41 -57.03
CA THR A 2 -28.51 -25.25 -56.13
C THR A 2 -27.75 -25.73 -54.90
N ALA A 3 -26.62 -25.09 -54.65
CA ALA A 3 -25.57 -25.53 -53.74
C ALA A 3 -25.84 -25.11 -52.30
N GLU A 4 -25.58 -26.02 -51.37
CA GLU A 4 -25.48 -25.75 -49.93
C GLU A 4 -24.22 -24.93 -49.64
N THR A 5 -24.37 -23.90 -48.80
CA THR A 5 -23.28 -23.06 -48.29
C THR A 5 -22.97 -23.51 -46.85
N PRO A 6 -21.70 -23.69 -46.44
CA PRO A 6 -21.37 -24.22 -45.11
C PRO A 6 -21.47 -23.14 -44.01
N PRO A 7 -21.71 -23.52 -42.74
CA PRO A 7 -21.92 -22.59 -41.63
C PRO A 7 -20.58 -22.07 -41.09
N GLY A 8 -20.02 -21.03 -41.70
CA GLY A 8 -18.75 -20.40 -41.30
C GLY A 8 -18.88 -19.09 -40.51
N GLY A 9 -20.09 -18.67 -40.12
CA GLY A 9 -20.35 -17.33 -39.58
C GLY A 9 -20.17 -17.15 -38.06
N GLY A 10 -20.47 -18.17 -37.26
CA GLY A 10 -20.64 -18.00 -35.81
C GLY A 10 -19.36 -17.73 -35.01
N LEU A 11 -18.22 -18.28 -35.44
CA LEU A 11 -16.93 -18.11 -34.75
C LEU A 11 -16.30 -16.74 -35.00
N ARG A 12 -16.53 -16.14 -36.18
CA ARG A 12 -16.04 -14.78 -36.50
C ARG A 12 -16.85 -13.69 -35.83
N GLU A 13 -18.16 -13.87 -35.65
CA GLU A 13 -19.01 -12.92 -34.90
C GLU A 13 -18.77 -13.01 -33.38
N GLN A 14 -18.50 -14.19 -32.82
CA GLN A 14 -18.08 -14.32 -31.41
C GLN A 14 -16.70 -13.72 -31.16
N ALA A 15 -15.73 -13.92 -32.05
CA ALA A 15 -14.41 -13.29 -31.96
C ALA A 15 -14.47 -11.76 -32.13
N ALA A 16 -15.39 -11.25 -32.97
CA ALA A 16 -15.61 -9.81 -33.14
C ALA A 16 -16.36 -9.17 -31.95
N ALA A 17 -17.23 -9.93 -31.26
CA ALA A 17 -17.90 -9.47 -30.05
C ALA A 17 -16.95 -9.37 -28.83
N MET A 18 -15.86 -10.14 -28.82
CA MET A 18 -14.81 -10.12 -27.77
C MET A 18 -13.79 -8.96 -27.92
N ALA A 19 -13.88 -8.16 -29.00
CA ALA A 19 -12.89 -7.14 -29.36
C ALA A 19 -13.20 -5.72 -28.88
N ARG A 20 -14.15 -5.54 -27.94
CA ARG A 20 -14.26 -4.30 -27.15
C ARG A 20 -13.37 -4.46 -25.93
N THR A 21 -12.71 -3.38 -25.51
CA THR A 21 -11.60 -3.34 -24.54
C THR A 21 -12.02 -3.79 -23.13
N ASP A 22 -12.33 -5.06 -22.97
CA ASP A 22 -12.76 -5.68 -21.72
C ASP A 22 -11.56 -6.38 -21.07
N VAL A 23 -11.50 -6.29 -19.73
CA VAL A 23 -10.51 -7.01 -18.93
C VAL A 23 -10.85 -8.50 -19.01
N TRP A 24 -9.90 -9.30 -19.46
CA TRP A 24 -10.05 -10.75 -19.55
C TRP A 24 -9.87 -11.40 -18.18
N THR A 25 -10.75 -12.34 -17.89
CA THR A 25 -10.65 -13.27 -16.76
C THR A 25 -9.57 -14.32 -17.02
N GLU A 26 -9.12 -14.97 -15.95
CA GLU A 26 -8.19 -16.11 -16.06
C GLU A 26 -8.78 -17.22 -16.94
N GLU A 27 -10.07 -17.52 -16.79
CA GLU A 27 -10.76 -18.54 -17.58
C GLU A 27 -10.77 -18.20 -19.07
N GLN A 28 -10.91 -16.93 -19.44
CA GLN A 28 -10.85 -16.48 -20.83
C GLN A 28 -9.43 -16.60 -21.42
N LEU A 29 -8.39 -16.32 -20.62
CA LEU A 29 -7.00 -16.53 -21.06
C LEU A 29 -6.74 -18.01 -21.34
N ILE A 30 -7.14 -18.90 -20.43
CA ILE A 30 -6.94 -20.35 -20.58
C ILE A 30 -7.73 -20.87 -21.78
N ALA A 31 -9.00 -20.47 -21.93
CA ALA A 31 -9.82 -20.90 -23.06
C ALA A 31 -9.25 -20.44 -24.42
N ASP A 32 -8.61 -19.28 -24.49
CA ASP A 32 -7.92 -18.81 -25.70
C ASP A 32 -6.70 -19.67 -26.05
N VAL A 33 -5.96 -20.15 -25.04
CA VAL A 33 -4.87 -21.11 -25.23
C VAL A 33 -5.38 -22.45 -25.71
N GLU A 34 -6.45 -22.97 -25.10
CA GLU A 34 -7.08 -24.25 -25.48
C GLU A 34 -7.66 -24.20 -26.90
N ALA A 35 -8.10 -23.03 -27.37
CA ALA A 35 -8.59 -22.83 -28.72
C ALA A 35 -7.48 -22.66 -29.78
N ALA A 36 -6.20 -22.58 -29.36
CA ALA A 36 -5.07 -22.39 -30.25
C ALA A 36 -4.65 -23.69 -30.97
N PRO A 37 -3.95 -23.61 -32.11
CA PRO A 37 -3.34 -24.79 -32.72
C PRO A 37 -2.33 -25.43 -31.77
N PRO A 38 -2.42 -26.76 -31.50
CA PRO A 38 -1.48 -27.43 -30.62
C PRO A 38 -0.11 -27.66 -31.28
N GLY A 39 0.91 -27.89 -30.45
CA GLY A 39 2.23 -28.35 -30.87
C GLY A 39 3.35 -27.30 -30.84
N PRO A 40 4.60 -27.73 -31.03
CA PRO A 40 5.79 -26.97 -30.64
C PRO A 40 6.10 -25.78 -31.56
N ARG A 41 5.43 -25.68 -32.71
CA ARG A 41 5.53 -24.54 -33.64
C ARG A 41 4.88 -23.27 -33.08
N VAL A 42 4.06 -23.38 -32.04
CA VAL A 42 3.51 -22.23 -31.32
C VAL A 42 4.37 -21.95 -30.10
N GLY A 43 4.93 -20.75 -30.01
CA GLY A 43 5.68 -20.28 -28.86
C GLY A 43 4.78 -19.58 -27.86
N ALA A 44 5.12 -19.68 -26.57
CA ALA A 44 4.51 -18.90 -25.51
C ALA A 44 5.60 -18.23 -24.66
N PHE A 45 5.79 -16.93 -24.89
CA PHE A 45 6.86 -16.14 -24.29
C PHE A 45 6.33 -15.34 -23.09
N PHE A 46 6.88 -15.58 -21.91
CA PHE A 46 6.48 -14.90 -20.68
C PHE A 46 7.58 -14.01 -20.17
N ASP A 47 7.31 -12.72 -20.00
CA ASP A 47 8.13 -11.94 -19.09
C ASP A 47 8.03 -12.51 -17.66
N PHE A 48 9.09 -12.33 -16.86
CA PHE A 48 9.17 -12.91 -15.53
C PHE A 48 8.71 -11.95 -14.43
N ASP A 49 9.30 -10.76 -14.38
CA ASP A 49 9.16 -9.81 -13.26
C ASP A 49 7.89 -8.97 -13.40
N GLY A 50 6.93 -9.13 -12.48
CA GLY A 50 5.63 -8.48 -12.53
C GLY A 50 4.59 -9.19 -13.41
N THR A 51 5.02 -10.17 -14.22
CA THR A 51 4.17 -11.00 -15.08
C THR A 51 3.95 -12.39 -14.47
N VAL A 52 5.01 -13.15 -14.21
CA VAL A 52 4.95 -14.49 -13.58
C VAL A 52 5.04 -14.38 -12.05
N ILE A 53 5.83 -13.44 -11.54
CA ILE A 53 5.92 -13.11 -10.11
C ILE A 53 5.40 -11.70 -9.83
N ASP A 54 4.88 -11.43 -8.63
CA ASP A 54 4.59 -10.08 -8.17
C ASP A 54 5.88 -9.38 -7.71
N GLY A 55 6.11 -8.18 -8.25
CA GLY A 55 7.32 -7.38 -8.04
C GLY A 55 8.52 -7.86 -8.86
N TYR A 56 9.72 -7.44 -8.43
CA TYR A 56 10.98 -7.69 -9.13
C TYR A 56 11.85 -8.70 -8.37
N SER A 57 12.28 -9.75 -9.04
CA SER A 57 13.22 -10.77 -8.54
C SER A 57 14.52 -10.16 -8.05
N LEU A 58 15.00 -9.11 -8.71
CA LEU A 58 16.21 -8.37 -8.33
C LEU A 58 16.11 -7.76 -6.92
N ALA A 59 14.90 -7.42 -6.45
CA ALA A 59 14.71 -6.90 -5.09
C ALA A 59 14.94 -7.97 -4.00
N ALA A 60 14.79 -9.26 -4.30
CA ALA A 60 15.16 -10.34 -3.37
C ALA A 60 16.68 -10.45 -3.22
N PHE A 61 17.41 -10.34 -4.33
CA PHE A 61 18.87 -10.35 -4.35
C PHE A 61 19.47 -9.09 -3.71
N ALA A 62 18.93 -7.91 -4.01
CA ALA A 62 19.35 -6.66 -3.38
C ALA A 62 19.15 -6.69 -1.85
N ARG A 63 18.00 -7.20 -1.36
CA ARG A 63 17.77 -7.39 0.08
C ARG A 63 18.72 -8.39 0.73
N HIS A 64 19.11 -9.45 0.01
CA HIS A 64 20.11 -10.39 0.49
C HIS A 64 21.47 -9.71 0.66
N HIS A 65 21.93 -8.97 -0.35
CA HIS A 65 23.19 -8.23 -0.31
C HIS A 65 23.21 -7.15 0.79
N LEU A 66 22.10 -6.43 0.99
CA LEU A 66 21.95 -5.47 2.09
C LEU A 66 22.07 -6.11 3.48
N ARG A 67 21.60 -7.37 3.64
CA ARG A 67 21.64 -8.09 4.91
C ARG A 67 22.94 -8.86 5.14
N SER A 68 23.67 -9.22 4.08
CA SER A 68 24.94 -9.94 4.20
C SER A 68 26.12 -9.05 4.58
N LEU A 69 25.96 -7.72 4.59
CA LEU A 69 27.02 -6.73 4.88
C LEU A 69 28.23 -6.78 3.91
N GLU A 70 28.08 -7.44 2.76
CA GLU A 70 29.13 -7.65 1.75
C GLU A 70 29.10 -6.58 0.64
N VAL A 71 28.78 -5.33 0.97
CA VAL A 71 28.67 -4.22 0.01
C VAL A 71 29.62 -3.10 0.40
N THR A 72 30.42 -2.62 -0.54
CA THR A 72 31.25 -1.43 -0.33
C THR A 72 30.34 -0.20 -0.08
N PRO A 73 30.74 0.75 0.79
CA PRO A 73 29.93 1.93 1.11
C PRO A 73 29.51 2.75 -0.12
N THR A 74 30.35 2.76 -1.16
CA THR A 74 30.11 3.41 -2.45
C THR A 74 29.04 2.73 -3.30
N ASP A 75 29.04 1.39 -3.37
CA ASP A 75 28.04 0.65 -4.15
C ASP A 75 26.67 0.67 -3.48
N LEU A 76 26.64 0.68 -2.14
CA LEU A 76 25.43 0.86 -1.34
C LEU A 76 24.79 2.24 -1.58
N GLY A 77 25.60 3.30 -1.62
CA GLY A 77 25.14 4.65 -1.93
C GLY A 77 24.55 4.79 -3.33
N GLN A 78 25.15 4.14 -4.33
CA GLN A 78 24.65 4.18 -5.71
C GLN A 78 23.37 3.34 -5.91
N LEU A 79 23.27 2.16 -5.29
CA LEU A 79 22.06 1.34 -5.30
C LEU A 79 20.88 2.05 -4.62
N LEU A 80 21.13 2.76 -3.52
CA LEU A 80 20.12 3.57 -2.82
C LEU A 80 19.70 4.80 -3.65
N LEU A 81 20.65 5.56 -4.22
CA LEU A 81 20.33 6.71 -5.07
C LEU A 81 19.52 6.34 -6.32
N ASN A 82 19.85 5.20 -6.95
CA ASN A 82 19.19 4.75 -8.17
C ASN A 82 17.81 4.13 -7.90
N GLY A 83 17.65 3.43 -6.76
CA GLY A 83 16.33 2.97 -6.29
C GLY A 83 15.37 4.10 -5.94
N LEU A 84 15.90 5.25 -5.48
CA LEU A 84 15.12 6.44 -5.11
C LEU A 84 14.67 7.30 -6.30
N ARG A 85 15.38 7.26 -7.44
CA ARG A 85 15.01 8.01 -8.66
C ARG A 85 13.92 7.34 -9.49
N GLY A 86 13.75 6.03 -9.33
CA GLY A 86 12.99 5.21 -10.27
C GLY A 86 13.73 5.09 -11.60
N VAL A 87 13.77 3.89 -12.17
CA VAL A 87 14.33 3.68 -13.51
C VAL A 87 13.38 4.33 -14.52
N THR A 88 13.81 5.39 -15.20
CA THR A 88 12.97 6.12 -16.17
C THR A 88 13.56 6.16 -17.58
N THR A 89 14.83 5.75 -17.75
CA THR A 89 15.53 5.70 -19.03
C THR A 89 16.27 4.38 -19.23
N GLU A 90 16.65 4.09 -20.48
CA GLU A 90 17.38 2.87 -20.86
C GLU A 90 18.78 2.83 -20.21
N GLU A 91 19.48 3.96 -20.16
CA GLU A 91 20.77 4.06 -19.46
C GLU A 91 20.65 3.86 -17.95
N ASP A 92 19.55 4.28 -17.32
CA ASP A 92 19.35 4.08 -15.88
C ASP A 92 19.13 2.60 -15.55
N PHE A 93 18.44 1.87 -16.43
CA PHE A 93 18.24 0.44 -16.30
C PHE A 93 19.55 -0.33 -16.51
N GLU A 94 20.31 0.03 -17.55
CA GLU A 94 21.62 -0.56 -17.81
C GLU A 94 22.56 -0.32 -16.63
N ARG A 95 22.66 0.90 -16.13
CA ARG A 95 23.49 1.23 -14.94
C ARG A 95 23.05 0.42 -13.73
N PHE A 96 21.75 0.32 -13.45
CA PHE A 96 21.23 -0.42 -12.30
C PHE A 96 21.51 -1.93 -12.41
N THR A 97 21.26 -2.51 -13.57
CA THR A 97 21.47 -3.95 -13.84
C THR A 97 22.95 -4.30 -13.79
N ILE A 98 23.81 -3.48 -14.39
CA ILE A 98 25.28 -3.66 -14.34
C ILE A 98 25.80 -3.52 -12.91
N SER A 99 25.30 -2.56 -12.12
CA SER A 99 25.66 -2.45 -10.70
C SER A 99 25.25 -3.69 -9.89
N GLY A 100 24.09 -4.29 -10.20
CA GLY A 100 23.67 -5.57 -9.61
C GLY A 100 24.60 -6.72 -9.97
N MET A 101 25.01 -6.82 -11.25
CA MET A 101 25.97 -7.83 -11.71
C MET A 101 27.34 -7.67 -11.06
N ARG A 102 27.82 -6.44 -10.85
CA ARG A 102 29.10 -6.17 -10.16
C ARG A 102 29.13 -6.72 -8.74
N ALA A 103 28.00 -6.78 -8.03
CA ALA A 103 27.92 -7.38 -6.70
C ALA A 103 28.18 -8.91 -6.70
N TRP A 104 28.18 -9.54 -7.88
CA TRP A 104 28.50 -10.97 -8.05
C TRP A 104 29.95 -11.21 -8.47
N ALA A 105 30.74 -10.15 -8.70
CA ALA A 105 32.13 -10.27 -9.13
C ALA A 105 32.94 -11.12 -8.14
N GLY A 106 33.68 -12.10 -8.66
CA GLY A 106 34.54 -12.98 -7.87
C GLY A 106 33.84 -14.21 -7.26
N ARG A 107 32.52 -14.39 -7.46
CA ARG A 107 31.80 -15.60 -7.05
C ARG A 107 31.81 -16.66 -8.15
N SER A 108 31.82 -17.93 -7.76
CA SER A 108 31.74 -19.03 -8.73
C SER A 108 30.32 -19.19 -9.29
N GLU A 109 30.20 -19.83 -10.44
CA GLU A 109 28.92 -20.17 -11.03
C GLU A 109 28.01 -20.98 -10.09
N ASP A 110 28.58 -21.99 -9.45
CA ASP A 110 27.87 -22.88 -8.54
C ASP A 110 27.34 -22.11 -7.30
N GLU A 111 28.14 -21.20 -6.74
CA GLU A 111 27.73 -20.36 -5.61
C GLU A 111 26.53 -19.48 -5.95
N LEU A 112 26.51 -18.90 -7.16
CA LEU A 112 25.43 -18.05 -7.64
C LEU A 112 24.17 -18.87 -7.96
N ALA A 113 24.32 -20.06 -8.53
CA ALA A 113 23.22 -20.99 -8.77
C ALA A 113 22.56 -21.43 -7.45
N GLU A 114 23.35 -21.82 -6.45
CA GLU A 114 22.84 -22.16 -5.12
C GLU A 114 22.16 -20.97 -4.43
N LEU A 115 22.73 -19.76 -4.57
CA LEU A 115 22.11 -18.55 -4.04
C LEU A 115 20.73 -18.31 -4.68
N GLY A 116 20.63 -18.47 -5.99
CA GLY A 116 19.37 -18.38 -6.73
C GLY A 116 18.31 -19.35 -6.21
N GLU A 117 18.67 -20.63 -6.04
CA GLU A 117 17.77 -21.65 -5.47
C GLU A 117 17.30 -21.29 -4.05
N ARG A 118 18.21 -20.85 -3.18
CA ARG A 118 17.86 -20.44 -1.83
C ARG A 118 16.91 -19.24 -1.82
N LEU A 119 17.20 -18.21 -2.59
CA LEU A 119 16.37 -17.00 -2.65
C LEU A 119 15.01 -17.27 -3.29
N PHE A 120 14.96 -18.18 -4.27
CA PHE A 120 13.70 -18.65 -4.84
C PHE A 120 12.80 -19.28 -3.77
N VAL A 121 13.30 -20.29 -3.06
CA VAL A 121 12.55 -21.02 -2.03
C VAL A 121 12.16 -20.13 -0.85
N GLN A 122 13.02 -19.19 -0.46
CA GLN A 122 12.80 -18.34 0.72
C GLN A 122 11.88 -17.14 0.44
N GLY A 123 11.77 -16.68 -0.81
CA GLY A 123 11.10 -15.41 -1.11
C GLY A 123 10.35 -15.38 -2.44
N ILE A 124 11.05 -15.63 -3.56
CA ILE A 124 10.48 -15.39 -4.91
C ILE A 124 9.30 -16.33 -5.19
N ALA A 125 9.35 -17.59 -4.73
CA ALA A 125 8.25 -18.52 -4.94
C ALA A 125 6.94 -18.05 -4.30
N GLY A 126 7.00 -17.25 -3.23
CA GLY A 126 5.83 -16.68 -2.57
C GLY A 126 5.18 -15.49 -3.26
N SER A 127 5.85 -14.93 -4.27
CA SER A 127 5.27 -13.90 -5.13
C SER A 127 4.77 -14.43 -6.47
N LEU A 128 4.96 -15.71 -6.79
CA LEU A 128 4.41 -16.31 -8.01
C LEU A 128 2.89 -16.11 -8.08
N TYR A 129 2.40 -15.68 -9.24
CA TYR A 129 0.97 -15.63 -9.53
C TYR A 129 0.47 -17.04 -9.85
N PRO A 130 -0.45 -17.63 -9.05
CA PRO A 130 -1.08 -18.90 -9.38
C PRO A 130 -1.77 -18.89 -10.75
N GLU A 131 -2.30 -17.73 -11.15
CA GLU A 131 -2.95 -17.51 -12.44
C GLU A 131 -1.95 -17.62 -13.60
N ALA A 132 -0.77 -17.01 -13.47
CA ALA A 132 0.31 -17.15 -14.45
C ALA A 132 0.80 -18.60 -14.54
N TRP A 133 0.88 -19.30 -13.41
CA TRP A 133 1.26 -20.72 -13.38
C TRP A 133 0.27 -21.59 -14.17
N ARG A 134 -1.04 -21.40 -13.95
CA ARG A 134 -2.08 -22.16 -14.66
C ARG A 134 -2.07 -21.85 -16.15
N LEU A 135 -1.80 -20.60 -16.52
CA LEU A 135 -1.63 -20.20 -17.91
C LEU A 135 -0.40 -20.85 -18.58
N VAL A 136 0.75 -20.87 -17.89
CA VAL A 136 1.95 -21.62 -18.33
C VAL A 136 1.63 -23.11 -18.50
N THR A 137 0.92 -23.69 -17.54
CA THR A 137 0.52 -25.11 -17.57
C THR A 137 -0.39 -25.40 -18.75
N ALA A 138 -1.35 -24.51 -19.07
CA ALA A 138 -2.24 -24.65 -20.22
C ALA A 138 -1.45 -24.68 -21.54
N HIS A 139 -0.42 -23.83 -21.68
CA HIS A 139 0.46 -23.86 -22.85
C HIS A 139 1.30 -25.14 -22.95
N LEU A 140 1.85 -25.63 -21.83
CA LEU A 140 2.57 -26.90 -21.80
C LEU A 140 1.65 -28.07 -22.21
N GLN A 141 0.40 -28.06 -21.73
CA GLN A 141 -0.60 -29.07 -22.10
C GLN A 141 -1.03 -29.00 -23.57
N ALA A 142 -1.08 -27.79 -24.15
CA ALA A 142 -1.31 -27.59 -25.58
C ALA A 142 -0.08 -27.99 -26.44
N GLY A 143 1.04 -28.38 -25.82
CA GLY A 143 2.28 -28.77 -26.49
C GLY A 143 3.02 -27.60 -27.12
N HIS A 144 2.76 -26.37 -26.67
CA HIS A 144 3.47 -25.18 -27.13
C HIS A 144 4.89 -25.13 -26.56
N THR A 145 5.80 -24.46 -27.27
CA THR A 145 7.15 -24.19 -26.77
C THR A 145 7.10 -22.99 -25.81
N VAL A 146 7.19 -23.25 -24.51
CA VAL A 146 7.10 -22.21 -23.47
C VAL A 146 8.48 -21.66 -23.14
N VAL A 147 8.59 -20.34 -23.01
CA VAL A 147 9.85 -19.63 -22.79
C VAL A 147 9.67 -18.53 -21.74
N LEU A 148 10.54 -18.47 -20.73
CA LEU A 148 10.63 -17.29 -19.87
C LEU A 148 11.64 -16.29 -20.47
N ALA A 149 11.19 -15.10 -20.86
CA ALA A 149 11.99 -14.06 -21.50
C ALA A 149 12.10 -12.81 -20.62
N SER A 150 13.22 -12.66 -19.90
CA SER A 150 13.37 -11.64 -18.85
C SER A 150 14.70 -10.89 -18.96
N SER A 151 14.70 -9.63 -18.50
CA SER A 151 15.93 -8.86 -18.31
C SER A 151 16.73 -9.30 -17.08
N ALA A 152 16.16 -10.12 -16.20
CA ALA A 152 16.87 -10.74 -15.09
C ALA A 152 17.90 -11.76 -15.59
N THR A 153 18.80 -12.18 -14.71
CA THR A 153 19.84 -13.17 -15.07
C THR A 153 19.35 -14.59 -14.86
N ARG A 154 20.09 -15.57 -15.42
CA ARG A 154 19.77 -16.99 -15.29
C ARG A 154 19.62 -17.46 -13.85
N PHE A 155 20.43 -16.93 -12.93
CA PHE A 155 20.39 -17.28 -11.50
C PHE A 155 19.08 -16.86 -10.82
N GLN A 156 18.38 -15.87 -11.37
CA GLN A 156 17.09 -15.40 -10.85
C GLN A 156 15.91 -16.18 -11.43
N VAL A 157 15.99 -16.55 -12.71
CA VAL A 157 14.86 -17.07 -13.50
C VAL A 157 14.84 -18.60 -13.56
N GLU A 158 16.00 -19.26 -13.69
CA GLU A 158 16.06 -20.72 -13.85
C GLU A 158 15.44 -21.52 -12.70
N PRO A 159 15.59 -21.16 -11.41
CA PRO A 159 14.90 -21.86 -10.33
C PRO A 159 13.37 -21.85 -10.51
N ALA A 160 12.83 -20.71 -10.97
CA ALA A 160 11.41 -20.59 -11.26
C ALA A 160 11.01 -21.34 -12.53
N ALA A 161 11.84 -21.35 -13.57
CA ALA A 161 11.62 -22.11 -14.80
C ALA A 161 11.53 -23.61 -14.51
N ARG A 162 12.48 -24.16 -13.74
CA ARG A 162 12.47 -25.56 -13.29
C ARG A 162 11.21 -25.88 -12.49
N ALA A 163 10.81 -24.99 -11.59
CA ALA A 163 9.59 -25.14 -10.81
C ALA A 163 8.33 -25.19 -11.70
N LEU A 164 8.26 -24.32 -12.70
CA LEU A 164 7.15 -24.21 -13.66
C LEU A 164 7.14 -25.31 -14.74
N GLY A 165 8.22 -26.08 -14.86
CA GLY A 165 8.39 -27.05 -15.95
C GLY A 165 8.70 -26.39 -17.30
N VAL A 166 9.25 -25.17 -17.29
CA VAL A 166 9.65 -24.44 -18.49
C VAL A 166 11.10 -24.79 -18.84
N GLU A 167 11.30 -25.36 -20.03
CA GLU A 167 12.61 -25.81 -20.51
C GLU A 167 13.50 -24.65 -20.99
N HIS A 168 12.90 -23.63 -21.60
CA HIS A 168 13.64 -22.57 -22.27
C HIS A 168 13.59 -21.25 -21.48
N VAL A 169 14.76 -20.64 -21.30
CA VAL A 169 14.90 -19.31 -20.70
C VAL A 169 15.72 -18.39 -21.60
N LEU A 170 15.23 -17.18 -21.81
CA LEU A 170 15.93 -16.08 -22.45
C LEU A 170 16.18 -15.03 -21.38
N VAL A 171 17.44 -14.87 -20.99
CA VAL A 171 17.85 -14.04 -19.84
C VAL A 171 19.05 -13.17 -20.19
N SER A 172 19.23 -12.06 -19.47
CA SER A 172 20.40 -11.22 -19.64
C SER A 172 21.69 -11.99 -19.31
N PRO A 173 22.66 -12.08 -20.24
CA PRO A 173 23.87 -12.87 -20.06
C PRO A 173 24.81 -12.23 -19.05
N VAL A 174 25.48 -13.06 -18.26
CA VAL A 174 26.54 -12.66 -17.32
C VAL A 174 27.86 -13.18 -17.85
N GLU A 175 28.89 -12.33 -17.90
CA GLU A 175 30.22 -12.74 -18.32
C GLU A 175 30.89 -13.61 -17.25
N MET A 176 31.33 -14.80 -17.67
CA MET A 176 32.02 -15.78 -16.85
C MET A 176 33.40 -16.05 -17.44
N VAL A 177 34.44 -16.01 -16.61
CA VAL A 177 35.82 -16.36 -17.00
C VAL A 177 36.31 -17.41 -16.01
N ASP A 178 36.74 -18.57 -16.53
CA ASP A 178 37.19 -19.73 -15.72
C ASP A 178 36.20 -20.16 -14.61
N GLY A 179 34.89 -20.07 -14.90
CA GLY A 179 33.82 -20.43 -13.95
C GLY A 179 33.53 -19.37 -12.87
N VAL A 180 34.13 -18.19 -12.98
CA VAL A 180 33.97 -17.07 -12.03
C VAL A 180 33.29 -15.88 -12.71
N CYS A 181 32.33 -15.27 -12.02
CA CYS A 181 31.61 -14.10 -12.50
C CYS A 181 32.53 -12.86 -12.52
N THR A 182 32.62 -12.17 -13.65
CA THR A 182 33.41 -10.93 -13.78
C THR A 182 32.67 -9.70 -13.28
N GLY A 183 31.36 -9.82 -13.07
CA GLY A 183 30.45 -8.71 -12.72
C GLY A 183 30.10 -7.80 -13.90
N ARG A 184 30.35 -8.24 -15.14
CA ARG A 184 29.98 -7.53 -16.38
C ARG A 184 28.94 -8.32 -17.17
N PRO A 185 28.14 -7.66 -18.02
CA PRO A 185 27.22 -8.34 -18.92
C PRO A 185 28.00 -9.12 -19.99
N GLY A 186 27.56 -10.35 -20.27
CA GLY A 186 28.18 -11.24 -21.28
C GLY A 186 27.70 -10.99 -22.71
N GLY A 187 26.98 -9.90 -22.95
CA GLY A 187 26.31 -9.58 -24.22
C GLY A 187 25.22 -8.53 -24.03
N PRO A 188 24.41 -8.25 -25.08
CA PRO A 188 23.28 -7.33 -24.99
C PRO A 188 22.28 -7.74 -23.91
N LEU A 189 21.76 -6.78 -23.15
CA LEU A 189 20.73 -7.03 -22.14
C LEU A 189 19.37 -7.30 -22.79
N LEU A 190 18.57 -8.17 -22.18
CA LEU A 190 17.24 -8.52 -22.67
C LEU A 190 16.19 -7.51 -22.23
N TRP A 191 16.30 -6.29 -22.76
CA TRP A 191 15.42 -5.17 -22.47
C TRP A 191 14.92 -4.51 -23.76
N ARG A 192 13.65 -4.08 -23.81
CA ARG A 192 13.03 -3.41 -24.97
C ARG A 192 13.30 -4.13 -26.30
N ALA A 193 14.04 -3.48 -27.20
CA ALA A 193 14.39 -4.01 -28.51
C ALA A 193 15.31 -5.24 -28.42
N GLY A 194 16.16 -5.33 -27.40
CA GLY A 194 17.03 -6.49 -27.14
C GLY A 194 16.22 -7.75 -26.82
N LYS A 195 15.18 -7.63 -25.99
CA LYS A 195 14.24 -8.74 -25.69
C LYS A 195 13.49 -9.19 -26.95
N ALA A 196 12.99 -8.24 -27.74
CA ALA A 196 12.31 -8.52 -29.00
C ALA A 196 13.23 -9.24 -30.01
N ALA A 197 14.50 -8.84 -30.10
CA ALA A 197 15.48 -9.48 -30.96
C ALA A 197 15.77 -10.93 -30.51
N ALA A 198 16.00 -11.15 -29.21
CA ALA A 198 16.24 -12.48 -28.65
C ALA A 198 15.08 -13.45 -28.93
N VAL A 199 13.84 -12.98 -28.79
CA VAL A 199 12.63 -13.79 -29.09
C VAL A 199 12.55 -14.16 -30.58
N ARG A 200 12.89 -13.23 -31.49
CA ARG A 200 12.92 -13.52 -32.93
C ARG A 200 14.00 -14.55 -33.27
N THR A 201 15.22 -14.36 -32.77
CA THR A 201 16.32 -15.31 -32.98
C THR A 201 15.94 -16.70 -32.46
N PHE A 202 15.41 -16.78 -31.24
CA PHE A 202 14.97 -18.06 -30.67
C PHE A 202 13.88 -18.71 -31.52
N ALA A 203 12.90 -17.93 -31.99
CA ALA A 203 11.82 -18.44 -32.81
C ALA A 203 12.30 -18.98 -34.17
N GLU A 204 13.27 -18.31 -34.80
CA GLU A 204 13.91 -18.77 -36.03
C GLU A 204 14.67 -20.08 -35.81
N GLU A 205 15.45 -20.18 -34.74
CA GLU A 205 16.25 -21.37 -34.38
C GLU A 205 15.38 -22.60 -34.08
N HIS A 206 14.20 -22.39 -33.50
CA HIS A 206 13.30 -23.47 -33.06
C HIS A 206 12.12 -23.70 -34.02
N GLY A 207 12.07 -22.99 -35.16
CA GLY A 207 11.00 -23.13 -36.16
C GLY A 207 9.61 -22.72 -35.65
N ILE A 208 9.55 -21.71 -34.80
CA ILE A 208 8.32 -21.20 -34.17
C ILE A 208 7.65 -20.15 -35.08
N ASP A 209 6.35 -20.29 -35.30
CA ASP A 209 5.53 -19.31 -36.02
C ASP A 209 5.08 -18.20 -35.06
N LEU A 210 5.78 -17.07 -35.10
CA LEU A 210 5.48 -15.91 -34.26
C LEU A 210 4.05 -15.37 -34.45
N LEU A 211 3.45 -15.50 -35.64
CA LEU A 211 2.07 -15.02 -35.88
C LEU A 211 1.01 -15.85 -35.15
N GLN A 212 1.30 -17.12 -34.87
CA GLN A 212 0.42 -17.99 -34.06
C GLN A 212 0.83 -18.00 -32.58
N SER A 213 1.97 -17.40 -32.23
CA SER A 213 2.57 -17.45 -30.90
C SER A 213 2.03 -16.38 -29.95
N TYR A 214 2.29 -16.59 -28.66
CA TYR A 214 1.83 -15.77 -27.55
C TYR A 214 2.96 -15.01 -26.89
N ALA A 215 2.67 -13.82 -26.39
CA ALA A 215 3.59 -13.05 -25.56
C ALA A 215 2.83 -12.38 -24.42
N TYR A 216 3.42 -12.44 -23.22
CA TYR A 216 2.83 -11.97 -21.97
C TYR A 216 3.81 -11.03 -21.25
N SER A 217 3.38 -9.82 -20.91
CA SER A 217 4.18 -8.87 -20.13
C SER A 217 3.31 -7.84 -19.39
N ASN A 218 3.89 -7.16 -18.39
CA ASN A 218 3.33 -6.09 -17.57
C ASN A 218 3.96 -4.69 -17.84
N GLY A 219 5.16 -4.63 -18.44
CA GLY A 219 5.98 -3.41 -18.57
C GLY A 219 5.77 -2.65 -19.89
N ASP A 220 5.90 -1.32 -19.88
CA ASP A 220 5.83 -0.50 -21.10
C ASP A 220 7.07 -0.65 -22.00
N GLU A 221 8.20 -1.02 -21.39
CA GLU A 221 9.42 -1.43 -22.06
C GLU A 221 9.22 -2.60 -23.03
N ASP A 222 8.22 -3.43 -22.80
CA ASP A 222 8.02 -4.71 -23.49
C ASP A 222 7.07 -4.59 -24.68
N VAL A 223 6.59 -3.39 -24.99
CA VAL A 223 5.79 -3.15 -26.21
C VAL A 223 6.49 -3.65 -27.48
N PRO A 224 7.81 -3.43 -27.71
CA PRO A 224 8.50 -4.02 -28.86
C PRO A 224 8.51 -5.55 -28.85
N PHE A 225 8.63 -6.17 -27.68
CA PHE A 225 8.59 -7.63 -27.50
C PHE A 225 7.18 -8.18 -27.78
N LEU A 226 6.13 -7.60 -27.20
CA LEU A 226 4.74 -8.01 -27.43
C LEU A 226 4.33 -7.87 -28.91
N ARG A 227 4.86 -6.88 -29.62
CA ARG A 227 4.62 -6.70 -31.07
C ARG A 227 5.30 -7.74 -31.96
N THR A 228 6.16 -8.60 -31.42
CA THR A 228 6.81 -9.65 -32.22
C THR A 228 5.87 -10.80 -32.57
N VAL A 229 4.79 -10.98 -31.80
CA VAL A 229 3.87 -12.12 -31.94
C VAL A 229 2.48 -11.70 -32.41
N GLY A 230 1.70 -12.65 -32.92
CA GLY A 230 0.31 -12.41 -33.32
C GLY A 230 -0.70 -12.44 -32.16
N ARG A 231 -0.37 -13.06 -31.01
CA ARG A 231 -1.27 -13.18 -29.85
C ARG A 231 -0.68 -12.57 -28.58
N ALA A 232 -0.48 -11.25 -28.59
CA ALA A 232 -0.01 -10.51 -27.41
C ALA A 232 -1.11 -10.34 -26.35
N ARG A 233 -0.73 -10.45 -25.08
CA ARG A 233 -1.60 -10.29 -23.90
C ARG A 233 -0.88 -9.48 -22.83
N ALA A 234 -1.53 -8.44 -22.33
CA ALA A 234 -0.99 -7.60 -21.27
C ALA A 234 -1.45 -8.12 -19.91
N LEU A 235 -0.52 -8.67 -19.11
CA LEU A 235 -0.80 -9.21 -17.78
C LEU A 235 -0.33 -8.21 -16.73
N ASN A 236 -1.20 -7.83 -15.79
CA ASN A 236 -0.90 -6.83 -14.76
C ASN A 236 -0.29 -5.51 -15.30
N PRO A 237 -0.74 -4.96 -16.44
CA PRO A 237 -0.01 -3.88 -17.11
C PRO A 237 0.02 -2.60 -16.28
N GLY A 238 1.19 -1.94 -16.28
CA GLY A 238 1.32 -0.56 -15.82
C GLY A 238 0.60 0.44 -16.75
N LYS A 239 0.61 1.72 -16.39
CA LYS A 239 -0.09 2.77 -17.15
C LYS A 239 0.37 2.86 -18.62
N GLY A 240 1.68 2.75 -18.87
CA GLY A 240 2.25 2.82 -20.22
C GLY A 240 1.83 1.63 -21.10
N LEU A 241 1.96 0.40 -20.59
CA LEU A 241 1.53 -0.80 -21.32
C LEU A 241 0.01 -0.83 -21.50
N THR A 242 -0.78 -0.32 -20.54
CA THR A 242 -2.24 -0.27 -20.72
C THR A 242 -2.64 0.66 -21.86
N ALA A 243 -1.96 1.80 -22.02
CA ALA A 243 -2.18 2.68 -23.18
C ALA A 243 -1.80 1.98 -24.51
N ALA A 244 -0.69 1.25 -24.53
CA ALA A 244 -0.29 0.47 -25.71
C ALA A 244 -1.26 -0.68 -26.02
N ALA A 245 -1.72 -1.42 -25.01
CA ALA A 245 -2.71 -2.48 -25.17
C ALA A 245 -4.03 -1.96 -25.74
N ARG A 246 -4.49 -0.77 -25.32
CA ARG A 246 -5.64 -0.09 -25.93
C ARG A 246 -5.38 0.27 -27.39
N HIS A 247 -4.22 0.83 -27.69
CA HIS A 247 -3.84 1.23 -29.05
C HIS A 247 -3.76 0.04 -30.01
N TYR A 248 -3.16 -1.07 -29.58
CA TYR A 248 -2.99 -2.28 -30.38
C TYR A 248 -4.12 -3.31 -30.20
N SER A 249 -5.17 -2.99 -29.44
CA SER A 249 -6.29 -3.88 -29.11
C SER A 249 -5.87 -5.23 -28.52
N TRP A 250 -4.85 -5.22 -27.65
CA TRP A 250 -4.43 -6.41 -26.92
C TRP A 250 -5.33 -6.64 -25.69
N PRO A 251 -5.74 -7.90 -25.42
CA PRO A 251 -6.41 -8.25 -24.19
C PRO A 251 -5.57 -7.92 -22.95
N VAL A 252 -6.25 -7.44 -21.92
CA VAL A 252 -5.65 -7.09 -20.63
C VAL A 252 -6.21 -8.01 -19.55
N ALA A 253 -5.36 -8.64 -18.75
CA ALA A 253 -5.78 -9.37 -17.56
C ALA A 253 -5.03 -8.87 -16.33
N ARG A 254 -5.68 -8.93 -15.17
CA ARG A 254 -5.10 -8.50 -13.89
C ARG A 254 -5.29 -9.59 -12.84
N PHE A 255 -4.17 -10.04 -12.30
CA PHE A 255 -4.11 -11.02 -11.24
C PHE A 255 -4.08 -10.32 -9.88
N ARG A 256 -4.48 -11.06 -8.84
CA ARG A 256 -4.48 -10.52 -7.49
C ARG A 256 -3.05 -10.36 -7.00
N ARG A 257 -2.67 -9.12 -6.61
CA ARG A 257 -1.35 -8.83 -6.03
C ARG A 257 -1.02 -9.76 -4.85
N ARG A 258 0.25 -10.17 -4.76
CA ARG A 258 0.83 -11.07 -3.76
C ARG A 258 1.89 -10.33 -2.94
N GLY A 259 1.95 -10.60 -1.62
CA GLY A 259 3.01 -10.08 -0.75
C GLY A 259 2.83 -8.67 -0.18
N ARG A 260 1.80 -7.90 -0.56
CA ARG A 260 1.38 -6.69 0.17
C ARG A 260 0.25 -7.02 1.12
N THR A 261 0.55 -6.99 2.42
CA THR A 261 -0.42 -7.21 3.48
C THR A 261 -1.09 -5.89 3.82
N GLY A 262 -2.41 -5.81 3.66
CA GLY A 262 -3.15 -4.62 4.08
C GLY A 262 -3.23 -4.54 5.61
N PRO A 263 -3.42 -3.34 6.20
CA PRO A 263 -3.67 -3.22 7.64
C PRO A 263 -4.83 -4.10 8.11
N ALA A 264 -5.86 -4.26 7.27
CA ALA A 264 -6.99 -5.14 7.52
C ALA A 264 -6.60 -6.62 7.61
N ASP A 265 -5.66 -7.10 6.79
CA ASP A 265 -5.19 -8.50 6.84
C ASP A 265 -4.35 -8.75 8.09
N VAL A 266 -3.56 -7.77 8.53
CA VAL A 266 -2.82 -7.83 9.80
C VAL A 266 -3.79 -7.90 10.97
N VAL A 267 -4.75 -6.99 11.06
CA VAL A 267 -5.79 -6.98 12.12
C VAL A 267 -6.55 -8.31 12.12
N ARG A 268 -6.96 -8.79 10.95
CA ARG A 268 -7.69 -10.05 10.79
C ARG A 268 -6.84 -11.25 11.21
N THR A 269 -5.55 -11.26 10.89
CA THR A 269 -4.63 -12.32 11.32
C THR A 269 -4.45 -12.32 12.84
N VAL A 270 -4.25 -11.14 13.45
CA VAL A 270 -4.16 -11.01 14.90
C VAL A 270 -5.46 -11.46 15.57
N ALA A 271 -6.61 -11.05 15.02
CA ALA A 271 -7.93 -11.50 15.48
C ALA A 271 -8.11 -13.02 15.32
N GLY A 272 -7.65 -13.60 14.21
CA GLY A 272 -7.68 -15.04 13.95
C GLY A 272 -6.81 -15.83 14.92
N ILE A 273 -5.57 -15.40 15.16
CA ILE A 273 -4.68 -16.00 16.17
C ILE A 273 -5.29 -15.88 17.56
N GLY A 274 -5.79 -14.69 17.91
CA GLY A 274 -6.49 -14.43 19.17
C GLY A 274 -7.73 -15.31 19.34
N GLY A 275 -8.53 -15.45 18.30
CA GLY A 275 -9.70 -16.32 18.24
C GLY A 275 -9.35 -17.79 18.40
N MET A 276 -8.28 -18.24 17.77
CA MET A 276 -7.79 -19.62 17.90
C MET A 276 -7.37 -19.93 19.34
N PHE A 277 -6.52 -19.10 19.94
CA PHE A 277 -6.09 -19.31 21.33
C PHE A 277 -7.22 -19.09 22.34
N GLY A 278 -8.06 -18.06 22.15
CA GLY A 278 -9.22 -17.79 22.99
C GLY A 278 -10.28 -18.88 22.92
N GLY A 279 -10.53 -19.42 21.73
CA GLY A 279 -11.39 -20.58 21.52
C GLY A 279 -10.84 -21.83 22.18
N PHE A 280 -9.54 -22.08 22.03
CA PHE A 280 -8.88 -23.21 22.68
C PHE A 280 -8.97 -23.15 24.20
N THR A 281 -8.65 -22.01 24.82
CA THR A 281 -8.71 -21.83 26.27
C THR A 281 -10.13 -21.90 26.81
N THR A 282 -11.09 -21.30 26.11
CA THR A 282 -12.51 -21.37 26.48
C THR A 282 -13.02 -22.80 26.40
N GLY A 283 -12.69 -23.52 25.33
CA GLY A 283 -13.09 -24.93 25.18
C GLY A 283 -12.44 -25.85 26.21
N LEU A 284 -11.18 -25.61 26.57
CA LEU A 284 -10.56 -26.32 27.70
C LEU A 284 -11.26 -26.03 29.03
N ALA A 285 -11.59 -24.77 29.32
CA ALA A 285 -12.24 -24.39 30.57
C ALA A 285 -13.67 -24.96 30.68
N VAL A 286 -14.45 -24.84 29.61
CA VAL A 286 -15.81 -25.39 29.55
C VAL A 286 -15.78 -26.91 29.55
N GLY A 287 -14.94 -27.53 28.74
CA GLY A 287 -14.87 -28.98 28.65
C GLY A 287 -14.23 -29.63 29.88
N ALA A 288 -13.44 -28.91 30.69
CA ALA A 288 -13.01 -29.42 31.98
C ALA A 288 -14.18 -29.71 32.94
N LEU A 289 -15.35 -29.07 32.74
CA LEU A 289 -16.58 -29.37 33.49
C LEU A 289 -17.13 -30.78 33.21
N SER A 290 -16.75 -31.40 32.09
CA SER A 290 -17.12 -32.79 31.78
C SER A 290 -16.39 -33.82 32.65
N GLY A 291 -15.30 -33.42 33.32
CA GLY A 291 -14.39 -34.35 34.02
C GLY A 291 -13.46 -35.15 33.10
N SER A 292 -13.57 -35.00 31.77
CA SER A 292 -12.72 -35.67 30.78
C SER A 292 -11.70 -34.70 30.17
N ARG A 293 -10.41 -34.99 30.35
CA ARG A 293 -9.33 -34.25 29.68
C ARG A 293 -9.48 -34.28 28.15
N ARG A 294 -9.98 -35.39 27.60
CA ARG A 294 -10.12 -35.57 26.14
C ARG A 294 -11.23 -34.68 25.59
N GLU A 295 -12.40 -34.66 26.26
CA GLU A 295 -13.51 -33.80 25.84
C GLU A 295 -13.15 -32.31 25.95
N ALA A 296 -12.37 -31.92 26.96
CA ALA A 296 -11.84 -30.57 27.08
C ALA A 296 -10.94 -30.18 25.90
N VAL A 297 -10.02 -31.06 25.50
CA VAL A 297 -9.11 -30.83 24.38
C VAL A 297 -9.87 -30.79 23.05
N ASP A 298 -10.83 -31.69 22.84
CA ASP A 298 -11.61 -31.76 21.60
C ASP A 298 -12.54 -30.56 21.43
N LEU A 299 -13.18 -30.10 22.51
CA LEU A 299 -13.93 -28.85 22.51
C LEU A 299 -13.02 -27.64 22.28
N GLY A 300 -11.84 -27.62 22.91
CA GLY A 300 -10.81 -26.61 22.68
C GLY A 300 -10.40 -26.52 21.20
N LEU A 301 -10.07 -27.65 20.58
CA LEU A 301 -9.70 -27.71 19.16
C LEU A 301 -10.83 -27.26 18.24
N THR A 302 -12.07 -27.65 18.55
CA THR A 302 -13.26 -27.24 17.78
C THR A 302 -13.45 -25.73 17.82
N LEU A 303 -13.47 -25.13 19.01
CA LEU A 303 -13.65 -23.68 19.17
C LEU A 303 -12.46 -22.89 18.61
N ALA A 304 -11.25 -23.40 18.74
CA ALA A 304 -10.06 -22.82 18.14
C ALA A 304 -10.16 -22.77 16.60
N GLY A 305 -10.60 -23.88 15.99
CA GLY A 305 -10.84 -23.96 14.55
C GLY A 305 -11.95 -22.99 14.10
N GLU A 306 -13.09 -22.96 14.78
CA GLU A 306 -14.24 -22.13 14.40
C GLU A 306 -13.96 -20.63 14.58
N LEU A 307 -13.54 -20.19 15.77
CA LEU A 307 -13.26 -18.79 16.05
C LEU A 307 -12.03 -18.30 15.31
N GLY A 308 -10.97 -19.11 15.26
CA GLY A 308 -9.74 -18.73 14.59
C GLY A 308 -9.93 -18.54 13.09
N SER A 309 -10.65 -19.45 12.42
CA SER A 309 -10.95 -19.32 10.99
C SER A 309 -11.93 -18.18 10.70
N ALA A 310 -13.00 -18.02 11.49
CA ALA A 310 -13.98 -16.95 11.31
C ALA A 310 -13.34 -15.57 11.44
N LEU A 311 -12.54 -15.37 12.49
CA LEU A 311 -11.83 -14.10 12.73
C LEU A 311 -10.67 -13.89 11.77
N ALA A 312 -10.03 -14.96 11.26
CA ALA A 312 -9.06 -14.88 10.17
C ALA A 312 -9.69 -14.65 8.78
N GLY A 313 -11.02 -14.69 8.66
CA GLY A 313 -11.74 -14.58 7.38
C GLY A 313 -11.50 -15.77 6.44
N VAL A 314 -11.24 -16.94 7.00
CA VAL A 314 -10.99 -18.19 6.28
C VAL A 314 -12.24 -19.05 6.32
N ARG A 315 -12.80 -19.35 5.15
CA ARG A 315 -13.90 -20.30 4.97
C ARG A 315 -13.39 -21.60 4.39
N LEU A 316 -14.04 -22.73 4.72
CA LEU A 316 -13.75 -24.01 4.09
C LEU A 316 -14.91 -24.40 3.18
N ASP A 317 -14.59 -24.77 1.95
CA ASP A 317 -15.49 -25.44 1.03
C ASP A 317 -15.08 -26.91 0.96
N VAL A 318 -15.89 -27.79 1.55
CA VAL A 318 -15.52 -29.20 1.80
C VAL A 318 -16.42 -30.12 0.99
N GLN A 319 -15.80 -30.94 0.14
CA GLN A 319 -16.44 -32.05 -0.58
C GLN A 319 -15.96 -33.39 0.01
N GLY A 320 -16.85 -34.39 0.06
CA GLY A 320 -16.55 -35.70 0.65
C GLY A 320 -16.50 -35.72 2.17
N ALA A 321 -17.12 -34.74 2.84
CA ALA A 321 -17.09 -34.58 4.29
C ALA A 321 -17.59 -35.82 5.06
N GLU A 322 -18.44 -36.64 4.45
CA GLU A 322 -18.91 -37.93 4.96
C GLU A 322 -17.75 -38.90 5.29
N HIS A 323 -16.64 -38.82 4.57
CA HIS A 323 -15.48 -39.68 4.80
C HIS A 323 -14.70 -39.30 6.08
N LEU A 324 -14.89 -38.09 6.62
CA LEU A 324 -14.28 -37.65 7.88
C LEU A 324 -14.82 -38.38 9.12
N ALA A 325 -15.98 -39.04 8.98
CA ALA A 325 -16.55 -39.90 10.01
C ALA A 325 -15.79 -41.24 10.15
N THR A 326 -14.93 -41.59 9.19
CA THR A 326 -14.08 -42.79 9.24
C THR A 326 -13.01 -42.61 10.32
N ARG A 327 -13.26 -43.15 11.51
CA ARG A 327 -12.37 -43.03 12.67
C ARG A 327 -12.37 -44.34 13.49
N PRO A 328 -11.23 -44.76 14.07
CA PRO A 328 -9.89 -44.16 13.90
C PRO A 328 -9.36 -44.36 12.47
N ALA A 329 -8.59 -43.38 12.00
CA ALA A 329 -7.98 -43.39 10.66
C ALA A 329 -6.71 -42.54 10.63
N VAL A 330 -5.89 -42.73 9.60
CA VAL A 330 -4.78 -41.82 9.29
C VAL A 330 -5.24 -40.84 8.22
N PHE A 331 -5.49 -39.59 8.61
CA PHE A 331 -5.79 -38.50 7.69
C PHE A 331 -4.50 -37.94 7.09
N LEU A 332 -4.31 -38.15 5.78
CA LEU A 332 -3.20 -37.59 5.04
C LEU A 332 -3.59 -36.25 4.45
N PHE A 333 -2.73 -35.24 4.52
CA PHE A 333 -2.98 -33.95 3.84
C PHE A 333 -1.73 -33.43 3.14
N ASN A 334 -1.90 -32.77 2.00
CA ASN A 334 -0.78 -32.09 1.33
C ASN A 334 -0.43 -30.79 2.08
N HIS A 335 0.86 -30.49 2.23
CA HIS A 335 1.33 -29.48 3.17
C HIS A 335 1.91 -28.26 2.45
N GLN A 336 1.11 -27.21 2.35
CA GLN A 336 1.48 -25.98 1.62
C GLN A 336 1.54 -24.76 2.52
N SER A 337 0.84 -24.75 3.66
CA SER A 337 0.69 -23.55 4.50
C SER A 337 0.86 -23.84 6.00
N GLN A 338 1.07 -22.78 6.79
CA GLN A 338 0.86 -22.87 8.25
C GLN A 338 -0.63 -22.90 8.60
N LEU A 339 -1.47 -22.40 7.69
CA LEU A 339 -2.92 -22.41 7.81
C LEU A 339 -3.48 -23.83 7.90
N ASP A 340 -2.75 -24.83 7.42
CA ASP A 340 -3.13 -26.24 7.43
C ASP A 340 -3.54 -26.72 8.83
N VAL A 341 -2.86 -26.27 9.89
CA VAL A 341 -3.21 -26.62 11.28
C VAL A 341 -4.60 -26.10 11.67
N LEU A 342 -4.92 -24.87 11.29
CA LEU A 342 -6.22 -24.25 11.55
C LEU A 342 -7.33 -24.89 10.70
N ILE A 343 -7.03 -25.20 9.43
CA ILE A 343 -7.92 -25.91 8.51
C ILE A 343 -8.29 -27.27 9.11
N LEU A 344 -7.29 -28.05 9.56
CA LEU A 344 -7.50 -29.37 10.15
C LEU A 344 -8.29 -29.31 11.46
N ALA A 345 -8.02 -28.32 12.33
CA ALA A 345 -8.79 -28.12 13.56
C ALA A 345 -10.28 -27.86 13.27
N LYS A 346 -10.59 -27.01 12.27
CA LYS A 346 -11.96 -26.72 11.85
C LYS A 346 -12.62 -27.90 11.13
N LEU A 347 -11.86 -28.65 10.32
CA LEU A 347 -12.35 -29.78 9.54
C LEU A 347 -12.68 -30.99 10.41
N LEU A 348 -11.79 -31.34 11.35
CA LEU A 348 -11.89 -32.58 12.13
C LEU A 348 -12.59 -32.40 13.47
N ARG A 349 -12.66 -31.18 14.03
CA ARG A 349 -13.45 -30.86 15.25
C ARG A 349 -13.16 -31.75 16.48
N GLY A 350 -11.94 -32.27 16.61
CA GLY A 350 -11.51 -33.15 17.72
C GLY A 350 -11.30 -34.60 17.30
N GLY A 351 -10.97 -35.48 18.26
CA GLY A 351 -10.74 -36.92 18.03
C GLY A 351 -9.50 -37.26 17.22
N PHE A 352 -8.54 -36.33 17.11
CA PHE A 352 -7.28 -36.55 16.40
C PHE A 352 -6.06 -36.07 17.19
N THR A 353 -4.88 -36.51 16.74
CA THR A 353 -3.56 -35.97 17.07
C THR A 353 -2.75 -35.77 15.78
N GLY A 354 -1.59 -35.12 15.84
CA GLY A 354 -0.74 -34.86 14.68
C GLY A 354 0.74 -35.03 14.95
N VAL A 355 1.54 -34.85 13.90
CA VAL A 355 3.00 -34.91 13.95
C VAL A 355 3.61 -33.56 13.53
N ALA A 356 4.38 -32.94 14.42
CA ALA A 356 4.98 -31.63 14.24
C ALA A 356 6.52 -31.66 14.33
N LYS A 357 7.18 -30.59 13.83
CA LYS A 357 8.64 -30.43 13.91
C LYS A 357 9.07 -30.20 15.37
N LYS A 358 10.15 -30.83 15.83
CA LYS A 358 10.64 -30.74 17.23
C LYS A 358 10.76 -29.32 17.78
N GLU A 359 11.22 -28.38 16.96
CA GLU A 359 11.45 -26.98 17.35
C GLU A 359 10.15 -26.24 17.66
N LEU A 360 9.00 -26.71 17.15
CA LEU A 360 7.69 -26.15 17.47
C LEU A 360 7.26 -26.42 18.92
N ALA A 361 7.90 -27.39 19.60
CA ALA A 361 7.65 -27.64 21.02
C ALA A 361 8.03 -26.43 21.91
N ASN A 362 8.99 -25.62 21.45
CA ASN A 362 9.52 -24.47 22.18
C ASN A 362 8.87 -23.14 21.77
N THR A 363 7.94 -23.15 20.80
CA THR A 363 7.23 -21.94 20.38
C THR A 363 6.25 -21.51 21.49
N PRO A 364 6.34 -20.27 22.03
CA PRO A 364 5.44 -19.80 23.07
C PRO A 364 3.96 -19.94 22.67
N GLY A 365 3.11 -20.42 23.58
CA GLY A 365 1.69 -20.71 23.31
C GLY A 365 1.45 -22.01 22.54
N PHE A 366 1.97 -22.13 21.32
CA PHE A 366 1.79 -23.30 20.45
C PHE A 366 2.34 -24.60 21.05
N GLY A 367 3.52 -24.55 21.68
CA GLY A 367 4.12 -25.73 22.32
C GLY A 367 3.31 -26.29 23.49
N LEU A 368 2.52 -25.46 24.19
CA LEU A 368 1.61 -25.91 25.23
C LEU A 368 0.34 -26.52 24.61
N ALA A 369 -0.26 -25.85 23.63
CA ALA A 369 -1.45 -26.34 22.94
C ALA A 369 -1.20 -27.70 22.28
N PHE A 370 -0.07 -27.87 21.59
CA PHE A 370 0.31 -29.13 20.95
C PHE A 370 0.56 -30.26 21.95
N ARG A 371 1.14 -29.97 23.12
CA ARG A 371 1.30 -30.99 24.19
C ARG A 371 -0.04 -31.40 24.79
N LEU A 372 -0.96 -30.45 24.99
CA LEU A 372 -2.30 -30.73 25.48
C LEU A 372 -3.11 -31.54 24.46
N ALA A 373 -2.93 -31.25 23.17
CA ALA A 373 -3.49 -31.99 22.04
C ALA A 373 -2.69 -33.25 21.67
N ASP A 374 -1.72 -33.67 22.50
CA ASP A 374 -1.03 -34.94 22.36
C ASP A 374 -0.24 -35.12 21.04
N VAL A 375 0.21 -34.01 20.44
CA VAL A 375 0.97 -33.96 19.18
C VAL A 375 2.38 -34.52 19.35
N ALA A 376 2.78 -35.43 18.46
CA ALA A 376 4.12 -36.01 18.45
C ALA A 376 5.14 -35.06 17.79
N PHE A 377 6.26 -34.82 18.47
CA PHE A 377 7.33 -33.94 17.98
C PHE A 377 8.47 -34.77 17.37
N VAL A 378 8.78 -34.54 16.09
CA VAL A 378 9.74 -35.32 15.31
C VAL A 378 10.91 -34.44 14.85
N ASP A 379 12.13 -34.94 15.03
CA ASP A 379 13.30 -34.44 14.32
C ASP A 379 13.35 -35.06 12.92
N ARG A 380 13.19 -34.22 11.91
CA ARG A 380 13.12 -34.66 10.51
C ARG A 380 14.51 -34.82 9.87
N SER A 381 15.57 -34.44 10.57
CA SER A 381 16.97 -34.59 10.12
C SER A 381 17.55 -35.97 10.45
N ASP A 382 16.95 -36.71 11.38
CA ASP A 382 17.34 -38.06 11.78
C ASP A 382 16.23 -39.09 11.44
N PRO A 383 16.42 -39.92 10.38
CA PRO A 383 15.45 -40.92 9.96
C PRO A 383 15.13 -41.98 11.02
N THR A 384 16.07 -42.29 11.90
CA THR A 384 15.92 -43.31 12.94
C THR A 384 15.09 -42.77 14.10
N GLN A 385 15.36 -41.52 14.50
CA GLN A 385 14.57 -40.83 15.51
C GLN A 385 13.15 -40.54 15.04
N ALA A 386 12.96 -40.23 13.74
CA ALA A 386 11.65 -40.03 13.15
C ALA A 386 10.75 -41.29 13.18
N ARG A 387 11.33 -42.49 13.03
CA ARG A 387 10.58 -43.75 13.14
C ARG A 387 10.14 -44.05 14.57
N ARG A 388 11.04 -43.92 15.55
CA ARG A 388 10.72 -44.15 16.98
C ARG A 388 9.66 -43.17 17.50
N ALA A 389 9.67 -41.94 17.01
CA ALA A 389 8.69 -40.92 17.42
C ALA A 389 7.27 -41.18 16.89
N LEU A 390 7.08 -42.15 15.97
CA LEU A 390 5.76 -42.57 15.46
C LEU A 390 5.18 -43.80 16.19
N GLU A 391 5.97 -44.54 16.98
CA GLU A 391 5.48 -45.70 17.75
C GLU A 391 4.30 -45.34 18.70
N PRO A 392 4.34 -44.22 19.46
CA PRO A 392 3.20 -43.80 20.28
C PRO A 392 1.94 -43.47 19.48
N ALA A 393 2.06 -43.17 18.18
CA ALA A 393 0.91 -42.86 17.33
C ALA A 393 0.10 -44.12 16.97
N VAL A 394 0.76 -45.29 16.85
CA VAL A 394 0.07 -46.58 16.63
C VAL A 394 -0.83 -46.91 17.83
N GLN A 395 -0.31 -46.74 19.05
CA GLN A 395 -1.08 -46.96 20.26
C GLN A 395 -2.29 -46.02 20.35
N ARG A 396 -2.11 -44.73 20.02
CA ARG A 396 -3.21 -43.74 20.01
C ARG A 396 -4.30 -44.08 19.00
N LEU A 397 -3.94 -44.62 17.83
CA LEU A 397 -4.90 -45.11 16.85
C LEU A 397 -5.71 -46.29 17.38
N GLN A 398 -5.07 -47.23 18.09
CA GLN A 398 -5.74 -48.35 18.75
C GLN A 398 -6.66 -47.90 19.91
N GLU A 399 -6.32 -46.78 20.57
CA GLU A 399 -7.16 -46.11 21.58
C GLU A 399 -8.31 -45.29 20.95
N GLY A 400 -8.47 -45.31 19.62
CA GLY A 400 -9.56 -44.66 18.90
C GLY A 400 -9.28 -43.20 18.47
N ILE A 401 -8.06 -42.70 18.64
CA ILE A 401 -7.67 -41.33 18.25
C ILE A 401 -7.03 -41.34 16.86
N SER A 402 -7.62 -40.63 15.91
CA SER A 402 -7.08 -40.53 14.54
C SER A 402 -5.75 -39.77 14.49
N LEU A 403 -4.92 -40.09 13.49
CA LEU A 403 -3.64 -39.44 13.25
C LEU A 403 -3.73 -38.54 12.02
N VAL A 404 -3.22 -37.31 12.11
CA VAL A 404 -3.12 -36.39 10.97
C VAL A 404 -1.66 -36.14 10.63
N ILE A 405 -1.28 -36.37 9.37
CA ILE A 405 0.11 -36.26 8.95
C ILE A 405 0.25 -35.84 7.49
N ALA A 406 1.23 -34.98 7.23
CA ALA A 406 1.64 -34.60 5.89
C ALA A 406 2.72 -35.57 5.37
N PRO A 407 2.43 -36.41 4.35
CA PRO A 407 3.37 -37.42 3.88
C PRO A 407 4.61 -36.84 3.18
N GLU A 408 4.55 -35.59 2.69
CA GLU A 408 5.69 -34.87 2.08
C GLU A 408 6.81 -34.57 3.11
N GLY A 409 6.44 -34.39 4.38
CA GLY A 409 7.39 -34.12 5.48
C GLY A 409 8.01 -32.72 5.50
N THR A 410 7.82 -31.87 4.50
CA THR A 410 8.13 -30.44 4.52
C THR A 410 7.01 -29.69 3.79
N ARG A 411 6.90 -28.37 4.00
CA ARG A 411 5.96 -27.54 3.24
C ARG A 411 6.46 -27.37 1.81
N SER A 412 5.65 -27.61 0.81
CA SER A 412 6.05 -27.42 -0.59
C SER A 412 6.32 -25.94 -0.87
N ALA A 413 7.38 -25.67 -1.65
CA ALA A 413 7.76 -24.33 -2.06
C ALA A 413 7.03 -23.88 -3.33
N THR A 414 6.20 -24.75 -3.90
CA THR A 414 5.34 -24.49 -5.05
C THR A 414 3.98 -25.16 -4.80
N PRO A 415 2.95 -24.86 -5.60
CA PRO A 415 1.70 -25.61 -5.58
C PRO A 415 1.86 -27.09 -5.97
N THR A 416 3.01 -27.50 -6.50
CA THR A 416 3.32 -28.87 -6.89
C THR A 416 3.44 -29.79 -5.67
N LEU A 417 2.84 -30.98 -5.77
CA LEU A 417 2.88 -31.99 -4.72
C LEU A 417 4.21 -32.74 -4.71
N GLY A 418 4.89 -32.76 -3.56
CA GLY A 418 6.14 -33.46 -3.35
C GLY A 418 6.01 -35.00 -3.29
N PRO A 419 7.13 -35.71 -3.15
CA PRO A 419 7.13 -37.16 -2.96
C PRO A 419 6.60 -37.55 -1.57
N PHE A 420 5.83 -38.64 -1.50
CA PHE A 420 5.25 -39.14 -0.25
C PHE A 420 6.20 -40.09 0.47
N LYS A 421 6.41 -39.87 1.77
CA LYS A 421 7.21 -40.75 2.65
C LYS A 421 6.36 -41.89 3.18
N LYS A 422 6.96 -43.09 3.28
CA LYS A 422 6.28 -44.35 3.70
C LYS A 422 5.83 -44.38 5.16
N GLY A 423 6.32 -43.49 6.02
CA GLY A 423 6.13 -43.58 7.48
C GLY A 423 4.67 -43.59 7.93
N ALA A 424 3.82 -42.74 7.34
CA ALA A 424 2.40 -42.69 7.67
C ALA A 424 1.64 -43.95 7.25
N PHE A 425 2.04 -44.55 6.13
CA PHE A 425 1.44 -45.76 5.57
C PHE A 425 1.75 -46.97 6.44
N HIS A 426 3.01 -47.09 6.93
CA HIS A 426 3.36 -48.12 7.90
C HIS A 426 2.57 -48.01 9.20
N VAL A 427 2.34 -46.79 9.71
CA VAL A 427 1.55 -46.57 10.93
C VAL A 427 0.10 -47.01 10.71
N ALA A 428 -0.50 -46.70 9.55
CA ALA A 428 -1.85 -47.15 9.21
C ALA A 428 -1.97 -48.67 9.13
N MET A 429 -1.01 -49.34 8.48
CA MET A 429 -0.93 -50.80 8.38
C MET A 429 -0.77 -51.46 9.76
N GLN A 430 0.16 -50.96 10.58
CA GLN A 430 0.43 -51.51 11.92
C GLN A 430 -0.75 -51.36 12.88
N ALA A 431 -1.49 -50.24 12.78
CA ALA A 431 -2.69 -50.01 13.57
C ALA A 431 -3.94 -50.72 13.00
N GLY A 432 -3.89 -51.23 11.77
CA GLY A 432 -5.03 -51.86 11.09
C GLY A 432 -6.16 -50.89 10.75
N VAL A 433 -5.82 -49.62 10.49
CA VAL A 433 -6.79 -48.53 10.25
C VAL A 433 -6.69 -47.99 8.82
N PRO A 434 -7.79 -47.53 8.20
CA PRO A 434 -7.75 -46.98 6.86
C PRO A 434 -7.01 -45.64 6.80
N ILE A 435 -6.54 -45.31 5.59
CA ILE A 435 -6.00 -44.00 5.25
C ILE A 435 -7.11 -43.16 4.63
N VAL A 436 -7.30 -41.92 5.08
CA VAL A 436 -8.27 -40.99 4.48
C VAL A 436 -7.50 -39.83 3.84
N PRO A 437 -7.46 -39.75 2.49
CA PRO A 437 -6.81 -38.65 1.80
C PRO A 437 -7.60 -37.34 1.93
N VAL A 438 -6.96 -36.28 2.40
CA VAL A 438 -7.48 -34.91 2.49
C VAL A 438 -6.69 -34.03 1.53
N VAL A 439 -7.26 -33.72 0.37
CA VAL A 439 -6.65 -32.86 -0.64
C VAL A 439 -7.05 -31.41 -0.38
N ILE A 440 -6.08 -30.58 -0.02
CA ILE A 440 -6.24 -29.14 0.25
C ILE A 440 -5.73 -28.37 -0.97
N ARG A 441 -6.61 -27.60 -1.61
CA ARG A 441 -6.23 -26.66 -2.67
C ARG A 441 -6.06 -25.27 -2.07
N ASN A 442 -5.31 -24.40 -2.75
CA ASN A 442 -5.21 -22.95 -2.54
C ASN A 442 -4.88 -22.41 -1.13
N ALA A 443 -4.55 -23.25 -0.13
CA ALA A 443 -4.15 -22.78 1.20
C ALA A 443 -2.87 -21.92 1.18
N GLY A 444 -1.92 -22.25 0.30
CA GLY A 444 -0.72 -21.44 0.06
C GLY A 444 -1.02 -20.05 -0.53
N GLU A 445 -2.14 -19.88 -1.24
CA GLU A 445 -2.54 -18.60 -1.82
C GLU A 445 -3.07 -17.62 -0.74
N LEU A 446 -3.61 -18.15 0.36
CA LEU A 446 -4.09 -17.36 1.50
C LEU A 446 -2.96 -17.06 2.49
N MET A 447 -2.05 -18.01 2.70
CA MET A 447 -0.89 -17.83 3.57
C MET A 447 0.27 -18.67 3.05
N TRP A 448 1.19 -18.00 2.35
CA TRP A 448 2.36 -18.67 1.77
C TRP A 448 3.33 -19.20 2.83
N ARG A 449 4.23 -20.10 2.42
CA ARG A 449 5.33 -20.59 3.24
C ARG A 449 6.20 -19.42 3.74
N GLY A 450 6.29 -19.27 5.06
CA GLY A 450 7.07 -18.20 5.70
C GLY A 450 6.31 -16.88 5.92
N ALA A 451 5.10 -16.74 5.36
CA ALA A 451 4.24 -15.60 5.66
C ALA A 451 3.76 -15.65 7.11
N THR A 452 3.59 -14.47 7.71
CA THR A 452 3.06 -14.27 9.06
C THR A 452 1.64 -13.71 9.07
N VAL A 453 1.11 -13.35 7.90
CA VAL A 453 -0.21 -12.73 7.72
C VAL A 453 -1.06 -13.62 6.81
N VAL A 454 -2.33 -13.78 7.18
CA VAL A 454 -3.36 -14.53 6.46
C VAL A 454 -4.22 -13.58 5.65
N THR A 455 -4.37 -13.88 4.36
CA THR A 455 -5.34 -13.21 3.48
C THR A 455 -6.69 -13.90 3.62
N ALA A 456 -7.78 -13.13 3.73
CA ALA A 456 -9.13 -13.71 3.77
C ALA A 456 -9.47 -14.42 2.45
N GLY A 457 -10.17 -15.55 2.54
CA GLY A 457 -10.51 -16.36 1.39
C GLY A 457 -11.24 -17.64 1.74
N THR A 458 -11.47 -18.47 0.72
CA THR A 458 -12.06 -19.81 0.88
C THR A 458 -11.01 -20.83 0.50
N VAL A 459 -10.70 -21.75 1.42
CA VAL A 459 -9.85 -22.93 1.16
C VAL A 459 -10.75 -24.05 0.70
N GLN A 460 -10.40 -24.65 -0.44
CA GLN A 460 -11.12 -25.79 -0.98
C GLN A 460 -10.51 -27.09 -0.50
N VAL A 461 -11.33 -28.00 0.02
CA VAL A 461 -10.91 -29.29 0.57
C VAL A 461 -11.74 -30.40 -0.05
N ARG A 462 -11.07 -31.43 -0.57
CA ARG A 462 -11.69 -32.68 -1.01
C ARG A 462 -11.18 -33.81 -0.13
N VAL A 463 -12.10 -34.47 0.55
CA VAL A 463 -11.82 -35.67 1.32
C VAL A 463 -12.16 -36.86 0.42
N LEU A 464 -11.17 -37.68 0.09
CA LEU A 464 -11.36 -38.83 -0.79
C LEU A 464 -11.84 -40.05 0.00
N PRO A 465 -12.41 -41.08 -0.67
CA PRO A 465 -12.80 -42.31 -0.03
C PRO A 465 -11.67 -42.95 0.79
N PRO A 466 -11.98 -43.57 1.95
CA PRO A 466 -10.99 -44.27 2.75
C PRO A 466 -10.33 -45.40 1.97
N VAL A 467 -9.02 -45.50 2.08
CA VAL A 467 -8.19 -46.55 1.50
C VAL A 467 -7.93 -47.60 2.58
N PRO A 468 -8.50 -48.82 2.46
CA PRO A 468 -8.26 -49.90 3.42
C PRO A 468 -6.80 -50.35 3.36
N THR A 469 -6.20 -50.61 4.51
CA THR A 469 -4.80 -51.04 4.66
C THR A 469 -4.64 -52.45 5.20
N ALA A 470 -5.74 -53.12 5.58
CA ALA A 470 -5.73 -54.41 6.25
C ALA A 470 -5.09 -55.53 5.40
N ASP A 471 -5.24 -55.46 4.08
CA ASP A 471 -4.76 -56.47 3.13
C ASP A 471 -3.41 -56.07 2.47
N TRP A 472 -2.73 -55.04 2.98
CA TRP A 472 -1.48 -54.57 2.40
C TRP A 472 -0.28 -55.38 2.89
N ASP A 473 0.61 -55.75 1.97
CA ASP A 473 1.93 -56.29 2.29
C ASP A 473 2.98 -55.15 2.29
N VAL A 474 3.96 -55.24 3.19
CA VAL A 474 5.11 -54.34 3.24
C VAL A 474 5.92 -54.38 1.94
N ALA A 475 5.95 -55.52 1.24
CA ALA A 475 6.62 -55.66 -0.05
C ALA A 475 6.03 -54.74 -1.14
N ASP A 476 4.71 -54.48 -1.11
CA ASP A 476 3.98 -53.71 -2.11
C ASP A 476 3.67 -52.26 -1.69
N ILE A 477 4.21 -51.82 -0.55
CA ILE A 477 3.88 -50.50 0.02
C ILE A 477 4.24 -49.34 -0.93
N ASP A 478 5.29 -49.48 -1.74
CA ASP A 478 5.71 -48.45 -2.69
C ASP A 478 4.68 -48.20 -3.79
N ARG A 479 4.05 -49.28 -4.28
CA ARG A 479 2.96 -49.20 -5.23
C ARG A 479 1.78 -48.45 -4.62
N HIS A 480 1.39 -48.80 -3.39
CA HIS A 480 0.27 -48.16 -2.71
C HIS A 480 0.53 -46.68 -2.36
N VAL A 481 1.76 -46.33 -1.99
CA VAL A 481 2.17 -44.93 -1.77
C VAL A 481 2.04 -44.13 -3.06
N ALA A 482 2.45 -44.72 -4.20
CA ALA A 482 2.31 -44.10 -5.51
C ALA A 482 0.82 -43.94 -5.90
N GLU A 483 0.00 -44.97 -5.75
CA GLU A 483 -1.45 -44.93 -6.02
C GLU A 483 -2.15 -43.82 -5.23
N VAL A 484 -1.85 -43.70 -3.93
CA VAL A 484 -2.42 -42.64 -3.09
C VAL A 484 -1.90 -41.28 -3.55
N ARG A 485 -0.62 -41.12 -3.86
CA ARG A 485 -0.08 -39.86 -4.39
C ARG A 485 -0.72 -39.46 -5.72
N ASP A 486 -0.91 -40.41 -6.62
CA ASP A 486 -1.51 -40.17 -7.93
C ASP A 486 -2.99 -39.75 -7.79
N SER A 487 -3.70 -40.25 -6.78
CA SER A 487 -5.04 -39.76 -6.46
C SER A 487 -5.07 -38.27 -6.06
N TYR A 488 -4.05 -37.76 -5.36
CA TYR A 488 -3.93 -36.32 -5.07
C TYR A 488 -3.67 -35.54 -6.35
N LEU A 489 -2.73 -36.00 -7.18
CA LEU A 489 -2.39 -35.34 -8.44
C LEU A 489 -3.59 -35.28 -9.37
N ALA A 490 -4.31 -36.40 -9.55
CA ALA A 490 -5.52 -36.47 -10.35
C ALA A 490 -6.62 -35.56 -9.80
N THR A 491 -6.78 -35.48 -8.48
CA THR A 491 -7.77 -34.60 -7.83
C THR A 491 -7.44 -33.12 -8.03
N LEU A 492 -6.16 -32.75 -7.88
CA LEU A 492 -5.68 -31.38 -8.09
C LEU A 492 -5.78 -30.97 -9.56
N ALA A 493 -5.52 -31.89 -10.49
CA ALA A 493 -5.64 -31.65 -11.93
C ALA A 493 -7.10 -31.52 -12.39
N ASN A 494 -7.99 -32.40 -11.91
CA ASN A 494 -9.39 -32.50 -12.37
C ASN A 494 -10.40 -31.90 -11.37
N TRP A 495 -10.08 -30.74 -10.80
CA TRP A 495 -10.93 -30.12 -9.78
C TRP A 495 -12.19 -29.45 -10.37
N SER A 496 -13.25 -30.22 -10.63
CA SER A 496 -14.54 -29.72 -11.14
C SER A 496 -15.55 -29.37 -10.03
N GLY A 497 -15.96 -28.11 -9.93
CA GLY A 497 -16.97 -27.65 -8.97
C GLY A 497 -16.92 -26.14 -8.70
N ARG A 498 -18.06 -25.46 -8.87
CA ARG A 498 -18.35 -24.07 -8.45
C ARG A 498 -17.86 -23.85 -7.01
N THR A 499 -17.12 -22.82 -6.61
CA THR A 499 -16.86 -21.48 -7.17
C THR A 499 -15.47 -21.00 -6.70
N SER A 500 -14.57 -20.59 -7.59
CA SER A 500 -13.98 -19.27 -7.35
C SER A 500 -15.15 -18.30 -7.55
N ARG A 501 -15.28 -17.24 -6.73
CA ARG A 501 -15.90 -16.04 -7.30
C ARG A 501 -15.28 -15.89 -8.69
N PRO A 502 -16.00 -15.47 -9.74
CA PRO A 502 -15.29 -14.96 -10.91
C PRO A 502 -14.21 -14.04 -10.35
N VAL A 503 -13.03 -14.01 -10.96
CA VAL A 503 -12.23 -12.79 -10.85
C VAL A 503 -13.10 -11.71 -11.50
N VAL A 504 -14.12 -11.26 -10.77
CA VAL A 504 -14.86 -10.05 -11.02
C VAL A 504 -13.78 -9.06 -10.69
N ALA A 505 -13.31 -8.42 -11.75
CA ALA A 505 -12.56 -7.19 -11.67
C ALA A 505 -13.07 -6.42 -10.44
N GLU A 506 -12.16 -5.95 -9.60
CA GLU A 506 -12.38 -4.58 -9.15
C GLU A 506 -12.66 -3.83 -10.45
N SER A 507 -13.90 -3.35 -10.61
CA SER A 507 -14.26 -2.53 -11.76
C SER A 507 -13.09 -1.60 -11.99
N PRO A 508 -12.56 -1.48 -13.22
CA PRO A 508 -11.40 -0.65 -13.45
C PRO A 508 -11.65 0.68 -12.75
N THR A 509 -10.93 0.95 -11.66
CA THR A 509 -10.84 2.31 -11.19
C THR A 509 -10.25 3.04 -12.38
N ALA A 510 -10.81 4.20 -12.69
CA ALA A 510 -10.65 4.94 -13.93
C ALA A 510 -9.21 5.49 -14.15
N ASP A 511 -8.17 4.73 -13.79
CA ASP A 511 -6.79 5.16 -13.63
C ASP A 511 -5.86 4.68 -14.77
N ASP A 512 -6.37 3.86 -15.71
CA ASP A 512 -5.57 3.23 -16.77
C ASP A 512 -5.92 3.65 -18.20
N ALA A 513 -6.68 4.72 -18.32
CA ALA A 513 -6.32 5.75 -19.27
C ALA A 513 -6.57 7.08 -18.56
N ALA A 514 -5.84 8.13 -18.90
CA ALA A 514 -6.45 9.43 -18.74
C ALA A 514 -7.43 9.59 -19.92
N PRO A 515 -8.69 9.15 -19.75
CA PRO A 515 -9.77 10.11 -19.77
C PRO A 515 -10.11 10.41 -18.31
N LEU A 516 -9.77 11.63 -17.93
CA LEU A 516 -10.50 12.52 -17.02
C LEU A 516 -11.59 11.81 -16.18
N PRO A 517 -11.50 11.76 -14.83
CA PRO A 517 -12.44 11.03 -13.98
C PRO A 517 -13.89 11.43 -14.30
N ALA A 518 -14.70 10.43 -14.66
CA ALA A 518 -16.15 10.55 -14.66
C ALA A 518 -16.63 10.77 -13.22
N VAL A 519 -17.68 11.57 -13.05
CA VAL A 519 -18.30 11.83 -11.74
C VAL A 519 -18.64 10.48 -11.08
N PRO A 520 -18.21 10.22 -9.83
CA PRO A 520 -18.39 8.90 -9.22
C PRO A 520 -19.89 8.58 -9.04
N ALA A 521 -20.30 7.36 -9.38
CA ALA A 521 -21.68 6.85 -9.24
C ALA A 521 -22.12 6.62 -7.77
N ALA A 522 -21.21 6.79 -6.81
CA ALA A 522 -21.41 6.57 -5.37
C ALA A 522 -20.57 7.57 -4.56
N PRO A 523 -20.88 7.79 -3.26
CA PRO A 523 -20.04 8.60 -2.39
C PRO A 523 -18.58 8.15 -2.38
N LEU A 524 -17.66 9.11 -2.31
CA LEU A 524 -16.22 8.87 -2.27
C LEU A 524 -15.82 8.15 -0.97
N ASP A 525 -14.89 7.20 -1.08
CA ASP A 525 -14.17 6.60 0.06
C ASP A 525 -13.14 7.60 0.62
N TRP A 526 -13.66 8.75 1.09
CA TRP A 526 -12.87 9.89 1.55
C TRP A 526 -12.88 9.99 3.07
N GLY A 527 -11.74 9.75 3.70
CA GLY A 527 -11.61 9.85 5.16
C GLY A 527 -12.52 8.85 5.88
N THR A 528 -12.44 7.57 5.57
CA THR A 528 -13.36 6.57 6.15
C THR A 528 -12.97 6.07 7.53
N SER A 529 -11.83 6.52 8.08
CA SER A 529 -11.51 6.31 9.49
C SER A 529 -12.55 7.01 10.38
N PRO A 530 -13.16 6.29 11.35
CA PRO A 530 -14.07 6.88 12.32
C PRO A 530 -13.34 7.74 13.37
N GLU A 531 -12.02 7.56 13.52
CA GLU A 531 -11.18 8.22 14.52
C GLU A 531 -10.15 9.12 13.86
N MET A 532 -9.87 10.25 14.51
CA MET A 532 -8.76 11.13 14.15
C MET A 532 -7.42 10.44 14.42
N ASN A 533 -6.50 10.58 13.47
CA ASN A 533 -5.13 10.12 13.67
C ASN A 533 -4.39 11.00 14.72
N PRO A 534 -3.19 10.61 15.20
CA PRO A 534 -2.48 11.36 16.24
C PRO A 534 -2.19 12.82 15.89
N ILE A 535 -1.85 13.11 14.64
CA ILE A 535 -1.54 14.46 14.15
C ILE A 535 -2.82 15.30 14.07
N GLU A 536 -3.91 14.74 13.54
CA GLU A 536 -5.25 15.37 13.51
C GLU A 536 -5.75 15.69 14.92
N THR A 537 -5.54 14.78 15.86
CA THR A 537 -5.86 14.95 17.29
C THR A 537 -5.04 16.08 17.90
N ALA A 538 -3.75 16.14 17.57
CA ALA A 538 -2.87 17.17 18.09
C ALA A 538 -3.29 18.57 17.63
N MET A 539 -3.59 18.76 16.34
CA MET A 539 -4.10 20.03 15.80
C MET A 539 -5.44 20.41 16.44
N TRP A 540 -6.40 19.47 16.47
CA TRP A 540 -7.73 19.68 17.04
C TRP A 540 -7.69 20.10 18.52
N ARG A 541 -6.76 19.56 19.30
CA ARG A 541 -6.58 19.92 20.71
C ARG A 541 -5.73 21.17 20.91
N ALA A 542 -4.74 21.41 20.05
CA ALA A 542 -3.85 22.57 20.14
C ALA A 542 -4.62 23.88 19.95
N GLU A 543 -5.53 23.95 18.96
CA GLU A 543 -6.34 25.14 18.73
C GLU A 543 -7.33 25.43 19.87
N ALA A 544 -7.82 24.38 20.54
CA ALA A 544 -8.70 24.54 21.70
C ALA A 544 -7.94 25.09 22.92
N ALA A 545 -6.63 24.81 23.00
CA ALA A 545 -5.77 25.31 24.07
C ALA A 545 -5.25 26.73 23.77
N ASP A 546 -4.96 27.05 22.51
CA ASP A 546 -4.54 28.38 22.06
C ASP A 546 -5.17 28.72 20.70
N PRO A 547 -6.13 29.67 20.64
CA PRO A 547 -6.76 30.15 19.41
C PRO A 547 -5.81 30.56 18.27
N ARG A 548 -4.56 30.90 18.59
CA ARG A 548 -3.53 31.27 17.59
C ARG A 548 -3.00 30.06 16.84
N LEU A 549 -3.21 28.84 17.35
CA LEU A 549 -2.79 27.59 16.73
C LEU A 549 -3.86 26.97 15.82
N ARG A 550 -4.93 27.73 15.54
CA ARG A 550 -6.02 27.32 14.65
C ARG A 550 -5.49 26.79 13.32
N ALA A 551 -6.05 25.67 12.88
CA ALA A 551 -5.58 24.94 11.71
C ALA A 551 -6.52 25.13 10.51
N ASN A 552 -7.04 26.35 10.29
CA ASN A 552 -7.86 26.63 9.11
C ASN A 552 -6.99 26.70 7.85
N VAL A 553 -7.35 25.93 6.83
CA VAL A 553 -6.80 26.03 5.48
C VAL A 553 -7.82 26.73 4.61
N THR A 554 -7.38 27.67 3.79
CA THR A 554 -8.25 28.43 2.88
C THR A 554 -7.80 28.29 1.43
N LEU A 555 -8.75 28.15 0.52
CA LEU A 555 -8.53 28.26 -0.93
C LEU A 555 -9.43 29.38 -1.46
N LEU A 556 -8.83 30.37 -2.14
CA LEU A 556 -9.55 31.40 -2.87
C LEU A 556 -9.50 31.11 -4.37
N GLU A 557 -10.66 30.94 -4.97
CA GLU A 557 -10.83 30.79 -6.41
C GLU A 557 -11.41 32.08 -7.00
N VAL A 558 -10.74 32.66 -7.99
CA VAL A 558 -11.26 33.83 -8.73
C VAL A 558 -12.10 33.31 -9.88
N LEU A 559 -13.36 33.68 -9.91
CA LEU A 559 -14.34 33.24 -10.89
C LEU A 559 -14.53 34.29 -12.00
N GLU A 560 -14.75 33.82 -13.22
CA GLU A 560 -15.02 34.66 -14.39
C GLU A 560 -16.27 35.51 -14.21
N THR A 561 -17.33 34.93 -13.64
CA THR A 561 -18.57 35.62 -13.29
C THR A 561 -19.14 35.10 -11.97
N ALA A 562 -20.03 35.86 -11.32
CA ALA A 562 -20.79 35.35 -10.19
C ALA A 562 -21.72 34.19 -10.64
N PRO A 563 -21.61 32.99 -10.05
CA PRO A 563 -22.52 31.90 -10.34
C PRO A 563 -23.92 32.20 -9.81
N ASP A 564 -24.94 31.57 -10.41
CA ASP A 564 -26.29 31.56 -9.85
C ASP A 564 -26.28 30.99 -8.42
N TRP A 565 -26.96 31.67 -7.50
CA TRP A 565 -26.89 31.35 -6.07
C TRP A 565 -27.49 29.99 -5.74
N ASP A 566 -28.64 29.66 -6.33
CA ASP A 566 -29.31 28.39 -6.08
C ASP A 566 -28.52 27.22 -6.67
N ARG A 567 -27.93 27.41 -7.86
CA ARG A 567 -27.01 26.45 -8.48
C ARG A 567 -25.74 26.26 -7.65
N PHE A 568 -25.21 27.34 -7.07
CA PHE A 568 -24.03 27.30 -6.20
C PHE A 568 -24.32 26.53 -4.90
N ARG A 569 -25.45 26.80 -4.25
CA ARG A 569 -25.90 26.05 -3.08
C ARG A 569 -26.16 24.58 -3.40
N GLY A 570 -26.83 24.29 -4.50
CA GLY A 570 -27.09 22.92 -4.97
C GLY A 570 -25.80 22.14 -5.23
N ALA A 571 -24.75 22.79 -5.74
CA ALA A 571 -23.44 22.17 -5.93
C ALA A 571 -22.80 21.74 -4.59
N HIS A 572 -22.95 22.53 -3.53
CA HIS A 572 -22.44 22.21 -2.19
C HIS A 572 -23.28 21.16 -1.47
N GLU A 573 -24.61 21.19 -1.64
CA GLU A 573 -25.48 20.12 -1.16
C GLU A 573 -25.06 18.78 -1.77
N TRP A 574 -24.86 18.75 -3.09
CA TRP A 574 -24.38 17.57 -3.80
C TRP A 574 -22.99 17.14 -3.33
N ALA A 575 -22.03 18.08 -3.22
CA ALA A 575 -20.68 17.79 -2.75
C ALA A 575 -20.66 17.17 -1.34
N SER A 576 -21.51 17.68 -0.44
CA SER A 576 -21.61 17.18 0.93
C SER A 576 -22.08 15.72 1.03
N ARG A 577 -22.85 15.25 0.05
CA ARG A 577 -23.31 13.85 -0.04
C ARG A 577 -22.27 12.97 -0.73
N MET A 578 -21.52 13.53 -1.68
CA MET A 578 -20.40 12.85 -2.34
C MET A 578 -19.20 12.65 -1.43
N VAL A 579 -18.96 13.55 -0.50
CA VAL A 579 -17.85 13.50 0.47
C VAL A 579 -18.45 13.35 1.86
N PRO A 580 -18.66 12.12 2.37
CA PRO A 580 -19.33 11.91 3.66
C PRO A 580 -18.71 12.70 4.82
N ARG A 581 -17.40 12.96 4.79
CA ARG A 581 -16.68 13.78 5.78
C ARG A 581 -17.24 15.21 5.89
N MET A 582 -17.81 15.79 4.84
CA MET A 582 -18.47 17.11 4.87
C MET A 582 -19.79 17.11 5.66
N ARG A 583 -20.31 15.95 6.05
CA ARG A 583 -21.48 15.81 6.93
C ARG A 583 -21.11 15.27 8.30
N GLN A 584 -19.82 15.31 8.67
CA GLN A 584 -19.35 14.78 9.93
C GLN A 584 -18.78 15.87 10.82
N ARG A 585 -19.27 15.90 12.06
CA ARG A 585 -18.70 16.71 13.16
C ARG A 585 -17.77 15.85 14.00
N VAL A 586 -16.98 16.50 14.86
CA VAL A 586 -16.04 15.82 15.75
C VAL A 586 -16.63 15.68 17.15
N VAL A 587 -16.55 14.47 17.71
CA VAL A 587 -16.91 14.16 19.09
C VAL A 587 -15.63 13.89 19.87
N GLU A 588 -15.30 14.80 20.78
CA GLU A 588 -14.21 14.61 21.75
C GLU A 588 -14.64 13.59 22.83
N PRO A 589 -13.84 12.56 23.13
CA PRO A 589 -14.11 11.65 24.23
C PRO A 589 -14.19 12.37 25.57
N ALA A 590 -14.93 11.80 26.51
CA ALA A 590 -15.00 12.33 27.87
C ALA A 590 -13.59 12.48 28.47
N LEU A 591 -13.39 13.54 29.27
CA LEU A 591 -12.09 13.89 29.89
C LEU A 591 -10.98 14.34 28.93
N GLY A 592 -11.24 14.42 27.61
CA GLY A 592 -10.24 14.88 26.62
C GLY A 592 -9.06 13.93 26.45
N VAL A 593 -9.31 12.63 26.61
CA VAL A 593 -8.34 11.53 26.55
C VAL A 593 -8.89 10.45 25.62
N GLY A 594 -8.07 9.93 24.70
CA GLY A 594 -8.50 9.04 23.62
C GLY A 594 -8.51 9.74 22.26
N ALA A 595 -8.87 9.04 21.18
CA ALA A 595 -8.92 9.62 19.83
C ALA A 595 -10.28 10.30 19.56
N PRO A 596 -10.34 11.59 19.15
CA PRO A 596 -11.56 12.23 18.69
C PRO A 596 -12.22 11.46 17.55
N ARG A 597 -13.55 11.44 17.52
CA ARG A 597 -14.33 10.69 16.54
C ARG A 597 -15.09 11.56 15.57
N TRP A 598 -15.16 11.12 14.32
CA TRP A 598 -16.02 11.70 13.31
C TRP A 598 -17.40 11.06 13.36
N VAL A 599 -18.44 11.89 13.45
CA VAL A 599 -19.83 11.44 13.59
C VAL A 599 -20.71 12.18 12.60
N THR A 600 -21.45 11.44 11.79
CA THR A 600 -22.37 11.98 10.78
C THR A 600 -23.53 12.71 11.46
N VAL A 601 -23.77 13.96 11.09
CA VAL A 601 -24.90 14.77 11.59
C VAL A 601 -26.21 14.33 10.93
N GLU A 602 -27.32 14.51 11.64
CA GLU A 602 -28.67 14.15 11.16
C GLU A 602 -29.08 15.01 9.97
N GLU A 603 -28.94 16.33 10.09
CA GLU A 603 -29.19 17.29 9.02
C GLU A 603 -28.04 18.29 8.91
N LEU A 604 -27.69 18.64 7.66
CA LEU A 604 -26.70 19.68 7.35
C LEU A 604 -27.42 20.99 7.07
N ASP A 605 -27.22 21.98 7.95
CA ASP A 605 -27.75 23.34 7.78
C ASP A 605 -26.83 24.16 6.84
N LEU A 606 -27.10 24.13 5.53
CA LEU A 606 -26.28 24.83 4.53
C LEU A 606 -26.23 26.34 4.72
N ASP A 607 -27.20 26.97 5.38
CA ASP A 607 -27.20 28.43 5.60
C ASP A 607 -26.08 28.88 6.55
N ARG A 608 -25.56 27.95 7.35
CA ARG A 608 -24.39 28.16 8.22
C ARG A 608 -23.06 27.81 7.58
N HIS A 609 -23.07 27.08 6.47
CA HIS A 609 -21.86 26.64 5.78
C HIS A 609 -21.63 27.37 4.46
N VAL A 610 -22.66 27.95 3.86
CA VAL A 610 -22.61 28.55 2.52
C VAL A 610 -23.04 30.00 2.60
N HIS A 611 -22.06 30.91 2.60
CA HIS A 611 -22.27 32.35 2.76
C HIS A 611 -22.22 33.07 1.40
N ARG A 612 -22.91 34.21 1.33
CA ARG A 612 -22.84 35.14 0.21
C ARG A 612 -22.63 36.56 0.73
N VAL A 613 -21.65 37.24 0.17
CA VAL A 613 -21.37 38.66 0.43
C VAL A 613 -21.13 39.38 -0.90
N ARG A 614 -21.25 40.69 -0.89
CA ARG A 614 -21.00 41.53 -2.06
C ARG A 614 -20.05 42.66 -1.68
N LEU A 615 -19.00 42.86 -2.49
CA LEU A 615 -18.08 43.97 -2.35
C LEU A 615 -18.74 45.27 -2.83
N GLU A 616 -18.42 46.36 -2.15
CA GLU A 616 -18.72 47.70 -2.64
C GLU A 616 -17.74 48.08 -3.77
N GLU A 617 -18.18 48.97 -4.65
CA GLU A 617 -17.29 49.53 -5.69
C GLU A 617 -16.05 50.16 -5.02
N PRO A 618 -14.83 49.98 -5.58
CA PRO A 618 -14.53 49.49 -6.93
C PRO A 618 -14.39 47.96 -7.08
N GLY A 619 -14.55 47.15 -6.03
CA GLY A 619 -14.41 45.69 -6.12
C GLY A 619 -12.98 45.23 -6.43
N SER A 620 -11.99 45.79 -5.73
CA SER A 620 -10.57 45.47 -5.95
C SER A 620 -10.15 44.11 -5.36
N MET A 621 -9.04 43.55 -5.84
CA MET A 621 -8.42 42.35 -5.27
C MET A 621 -8.06 42.54 -3.77
N ARG A 622 -7.63 43.74 -3.37
CA ARG A 622 -7.34 44.05 -1.97
C ARG A 622 -8.59 43.91 -1.09
N GLN A 623 -9.71 44.51 -1.51
CA GLN A 623 -11.00 44.38 -0.81
C GLN A 623 -11.44 42.92 -0.72
N LEU A 624 -11.27 42.13 -1.79
CA LEU A 624 -11.54 40.69 -1.77
C LEU A 624 -10.69 39.97 -0.71
N LEU A 625 -9.37 40.18 -0.73
CA LEU A 625 -8.45 39.53 0.21
C LEU A 625 -8.69 39.94 1.66
N ASP A 626 -9.14 41.17 1.93
CA ASP A 626 -9.48 41.62 3.28
C ASP A 626 -10.71 40.88 3.82
N VAL A 627 -11.77 40.77 3.01
CA VAL A 627 -12.97 39.97 3.34
C VAL A 627 -12.62 38.49 3.53
N VAL A 628 -11.79 37.94 2.64
CA VAL A 628 -11.33 36.54 2.71
C VAL A 628 -10.51 36.31 3.98
N GLY A 629 -9.60 37.23 4.32
CA GLY A 629 -8.76 37.16 5.51
C GLY A 629 -9.59 37.15 6.79
N GLU A 630 -10.57 38.05 6.89
CA GLU A 630 -11.50 38.10 8.03
C GLU A 630 -12.27 36.78 8.17
N PHE A 631 -12.91 36.32 7.09
CA PHE A 631 -13.66 35.06 7.07
C PHE A 631 -12.81 33.84 7.48
N SER A 632 -11.57 33.79 6.99
CA SER A 632 -10.64 32.66 7.19
C SER A 632 -10.01 32.65 8.58
N SER A 633 -9.86 33.83 9.19
CA SER A 633 -9.30 33.99 10.53
C SER A 633 -10.21 33.47 11.64
N GLY A 634 -11.54 33.48 11.43
CA GLY A 634 -12.53 33.00 12.38
C GLY A 634 -12.44 31.49 12.62
N GLN A 635 -12.59 31.04 13.87
CA GLN A 635 -12.64 29.61 14.19
C GLN A 635 -13.89 28.95 13.61
N LEU A 636 -13.76 27.71 13.14
CA LEU A 636 -14.90 26.90 12.73
C LEU A 636 -15.67 26.42 13.98
N ASP A 637 -17.00 26.36 13.87
CA ASP A 637 -17.85 25.80 14.94
C ASP A 637 -17.55 24.30 15.12
N ARG A 638 -16.99 23.97 16.27
CA ARG A 638 -16.50 22.63 16.61
C ARG A 638 -17.62 21.61 16.80
N ASP A 639 -18.86 22.04 16.98
CA ASP A 639 -20.02 21.15 17.08
C ASP A 639 -20.67 20.86 15.71
N ARG A 640 -20.06 21.34 14.62
CA ARG A 640 -20.54 21.19 13.24
C ARG A 640 -19.52 20.52 12.33
N PRO A 641 -19.91 20.14 11.10
CA PRO A 641 -18.94 19.77 10.07
C PRO A 641 -17.92 20.88 9.82
N LEU A 642 -16.64 20.51 9.78
CA LEU A 642 -15.54 21.48 9.87
C LEU A 642 -15.17 22.13 8.53
N TRP A 643 -16.14 22.75 7.85
CA TRP A 643 -15.94 23.50 6.62
C TRP A 643 -16.95 24.64 6.48
N GLU A 644 -16.57 25.73 5.83
CA GLU A 644 -17.43 26.85 5.43
C GLU A 644 -16.99 27.34 4.04
N VAL A 645 -17.91 27.88 3.26
CA VAL A 645 -17.61 28.51 1.98
C VAL A 645 -18.26 29.89 1.89
N MET A 646 -17.64 30.77 1.11
CA MET A 646 -18.15 32.12 0.87
C MET A 646 -18.08 32.45 -0.62
N LEU A 647 -19.21 32.88 -1.18
CA LEU A 647 -19.26 33.53 -2.48
C LEU A 647 -19.20 35.05 -2.28
N VAL A 648 -18.20 35.69 -2.89
CA VAL A 648 -17.95 37.13 -2.86
C VAL A 648 -18.26 37.73 -4.22
N GLU A 649 -19.37 38.44 -4.34
CA GLU A 649 -19.80 39.10 -5.58
C GLU A 649 -19.24 40.53 -5.70
N GLY A 650 -19.31 41.12 -6.90
CA GLY A 650 -18.99 42.54 -7.10
C GLY A 650 -17.50 42.83 -7.26
N LEU A 651 -16.68 41.83 -7.64
CA LEU A 651 -15.29 42.06 -8.04
C LEU A 651 -15.26 42.80 -9.38
N ALA A 652 -14.22 43.61 -9.59
CA ALA A 652 -13.99 44.32 -10.85
C ALA A 652 -14.07 43.40 -12.07
N ASP A 653 -14.42 43.97 -13.22
CA ASP A 653 -14.65 43.26 -14.49
C ASP A 653 -15.80 42.22 -14.45
N GLY A 654 -16.72 42.33 -13.48
CA GLY A 654 -17.87 41.42 -13.34
C GLY A 654 -17.54 40.06 -12.74
N ARG A 655 -16.33 39.92 -12.18
CA ARG A 655 -15.82 38.67 -11.58
C ARG A 655 -16.41 38.42 -10.18
N ALA A 656 -16.12 37.27 -9.63
CA ALA A 656 -16.45 36.92 -8.25
C ALA A 656 -15.31 36.16 -7.57
N GLY A 657 -15.30 36.12 -6.24
CA GLY A 657 -14.44 35.25 -5.44
C GLY A 657 -15.22 34.10 -4.85
N TYR A 658 -14.65 32.89 -4.87
CA TYR A 658 -15.19 31.73 -4.17
C TYR A 658 -14.15 31.23 -3.17
N VAL A 659 -14.52 31.23 -1.90
CA VAL A 659 -13.62 30.91 -0.80
C VAL A 659 -14.06 29.60 -0.19
N VAL A 660 -13.12 28.67 -0.03
CA VAL A 660 -13.31 27.42 0.70
C VAL A 660 -12.43 27.45 1.93
N LYS A 661 -13.04 27.34 3.11
CA LYS A 661 -12.39 27.28 4.41
C LYS A 661 -12.66 25.92 5.02
N THR A 662 -11.61 25.22 5.44
CA THR A 662 -11.73 23.89 6.07
C THR A 662 -10.73 23.72 7.19
N HIS A 663 -11.07 22.88 8.18
CA HIS A 663 -10.11 22.52 9.22
C HIS A 663 -9.10 21.48 8.69
N HIS A 664 -7.81 21.66 8.95
CA HIS A 664 -6.72 20.82 8.41
C HIS A 664 -6.80 19.35 8.88
N SER A 665 -7.56 19.04 9.95
CA SER A 665 -7.83 17.64 10.32
C SER A 665 -8.74 16.91 9.34
N THR A 666 -9.45 17.60 8.44
CA THR A 666 -10.32 16.98 7.43
C THR A 666 -9.55 16.48 6.20
N THR A 667 -8.50 17.21 5.82
CA THR A 667 -7.67 16.95 4.65
C THR A 667 -6.30 17.61 4.78
N ASP A 668 -5.27 16.99 4.20
CA ASP A 668 -4.03 17.70 3.87
C ASP A 668 -4.13 18.44 2.54
N GLY A 669 -3.08 19.18 2.20
CA GLY A 669 -3.02 20.00 0.99
C GLY A 669 -3.13 19.23 -0.33
N LEU A 670 -2.49 18.04 -0.44
CA LEU A 670 -2.64 17.21 -1.64
C LEU A 670 -4.04 16.60 -1.73
N GLY A 671 -4.63 16.24 -0.59
CA GLY A 671 -6.01 15.81 -0.51
C GLY A 671 -7.01 16.91 -0.91
N ALA A 672 -6.73 18.17 -0.55
CA ALA A 672 -7.58 19.29 -0.96
C ALA A 672 -7.58 19.47 -2.49
N VAL A 673 -6.42 19.32 -3.15
CA VAL A 673 -6.32 19.35 -4.62
C VAL A 673 -7.07 18.18 -5.27
N GLN A 674 -7.03 16.99 -4.66
CA GLN A 674 -7.79 15.84 -5.14
C GLN A 674 -9.31 16.07 -5.05
N LEU A 675 -9.80 16.58 -3.91
CA LEU A 675 -11.21 16.96 -3.76
C LEU A 675 -11.61 18.01 -4.79
N MET A 676 -10.75 19.01 -4.99
CA MET A 676 -10.97 20.05 -5.99
C MET A 676 -11.13 19.48 -7.40
N GLY A 677 -10.27 18.53 -7.79
CA GLY A 677 -10.38 17.85 -9.09
C GLY A 677 -11.60 16.93 -9.26
N LEU A 678 -12.23 16.52 -8.14
CA LEU A 678 -13.42 15.66 -8.13
C LEU A 678 -14.73 16.47 -8.06
N LEU A 679 -14.72 17.61 -7.35
CA LEU A 679 -15.91 18.43 -7.10
C LEU A 679 -16.15 19.46 -8.21
N HIS A 680 -15.08 20.04 -8.77
CA HIS A 680 -15.17 21.00 -9.87
C HIS A 680 -15.52 20.35 -11.21
N ARG A 681 -16.26 21.07 -12.03
CA ARG A 681 -16.66 20.64 -13.38
C ARG A 681 -15.60 20.99 -14.41
N ARG A 682 -15.63 20.33 -15.56
CA ARG A 682 -14.75 20.58 -16.72
C ARG A 682 -15.46 21.24 -17.91
N GLY A 683 -16.67 21.74 -17.70
CA GLY A 683 -17.42 22.50 -18.71
C GLY A 683 -18.52 23.37 -18.07
N PRO A 684 -19.03 24.36 -18.83
CA PRO A 684 -20.02 25.33 -18.36
C PRO A 684 -21.44 24.73 -18.20
N GLU A 685 -21.78 23.72 -19.00
CA GLU A 685 -23.12 23.12 -19.06
C GLU A 685 -23.42 22.17 -17.88
N THR A 686 -24.71 22.10 -17.55
CA THR A 686 -25.26 21.14 -16.60
C THR A 686 -25.22 19.75 -17.20
N ASP A 687 -24.23 18.92 -16.83
CA ASP A 687 -24.31 17.47 -17.03
C ASP A 687 -25.56 16.92 -16.31
N PRO A 688 -26.61 16.49 -17.06
CA PRO A 688 -27.83 15.93 -16.47
C PRO A 688 -27.64 14.51 -15.94
N ALA A 689 -26.44 13.91 -16.12
CA ALA A 689 -26.12 12.56 -15.67
C ALA A 689 -25.42 12.51 -14.30
N ARG A 690 -25.38 13.61 -13.51
CA ARG A 690 -24.80 13.54 -12.17
C ARG A 690 -25.67 12.63 -11.28
N PRO A 691 -25.10 11.54 -10.72
CA PRO A 691 -25.81 10.66 -9.82
C PRO A 691 -26.19 11.45 -8.56
N GLU A 692 -27.42 11.27 -8.09
CA GLU A 692 -27.85 11.75 -6.78
C GLU A 692 -27.28 10.83 -5.70
N PRO A 693 -26.32 11.28 -4.88
CA PRO A 693 -25.70 10.43 -3.88
C PRO A 693 -26.68 10.24 -2.72
N PRO A 694 -26.76 9.05 -2.11
CA PRO A 694 -27.65 8.80 -0.99
C PRO A 694 -27.26 9.67 0.21
N THR A 695 -28.25 10.07 1.02
CA THR A 695 -28.00 10.77 2.28
C THR A 695 -27.24 9.85 3.24
N PRO A 696 -26.07 10.27 3.77
CA PRO A 696 -25.33 9.48 4.75
C PRO A 696 -26.18 9.16 5.99
N VAL A 697 -26.03 7.95 6.54
CA VAL A 697 -26.76 7.53 7.75
C VAL A 697 -26.20 8.29 8.97
N PRO A 698 -27.06 8.93 9.79
CA PRO A 698 -26.63 9.61 11.01
C PRO A 698 -25.96 8.64 11.98
N GLY A 699 -24.91 9.09 12.66
CA GLY A 699 -24.28 8.33 13.73
C GLY A 699 -24.66 8.91 15.08
N ASP A 700 -24.93 8.06 16.08
CA ASP A 700 -25.09 8.48 17.47
C ASP A 700 -23.98 7.87 18.32
N VAL A 701 -23.02 8.71 18.72
CA VAL A 701 -21.95 8.34 19.63
C VAL A 701 -21.81 9.41 20.70
N SER A 702 -22.08 9.05 21.95
CA SER A 702 -21.86 9.94 23.09
C SER A 702 -20.37 10.06 23.45
N ARG A 703 -19.97 11.18 24.09
CA ARG A 703 -18.58 11.39 24.55
C ARG A 703 -18.08 10.27 25.48
N VAL A 704 -18.95 9.74 26.33
CA VAL A 704 -18.65 8.61 27.23
C VAL A 704 -18.58 7.30 26.45
N GLY A 705 -19.47 7.09 25.47
CA GLY A 705 -19.44 5.93 24.58
C GLY A 705 -18.13 5.84 23.79
N ALA A 706 -17.68 6.95 23.20
CA ALA A 706 -16.41 7.01 22.47
C ALA A 706 -15.21 6.61 23.34
N LEU A 707 -15.11 7.13 24.58
CA LEU A 707 -14.06 6.74 25.52
C LEU A 707 -14.15 5.27 25.92
N THR A 708 -15.35 4.77 26.19
CA THR A 708 -15.57 3.39 26.63
C THR A 708 -15.19 2.40 25.55
N GLU A 709 -15.57 2.64 24.29
CA GLU A 709 -15.18 1.81 23.15
C GLU A 709 -13.66 1.74 23.00
N GLN A 710 -12.96 2.85 23.18
CA GLN A 710 -11.49 2.90 23.08
C GLN A 710 -10.79 2.22 24.25
N LEU A 711 -11.30 2.36 25.48
CA LEU A 711 -10.79 1.64 26.65
C LEU A 711 -11.00 0.13 26.51
N VAL A 712 -12.16 -0.30 26.00
CA VAL A 712 -12.45 -1.71 25.72
C VAL A 712 -11.58 -2.24 24.57
N GLY A 713 -11.37 -1.44 23.52
CA GLY A 713 -10.45 -1.76 22.42
C GLY A 713 -9.01 -1.91 22.89
N THR A 714 -8.54 -1.01 23.75
CA THR A 714 -7.21 -1.04 24.37
C THR A 714 -7.06 -2.23 25.29
N ALA A 715 -8.05 -2.51 26.14
CA ALA A 715 -8.05 -3.70 27.00
C ALA A 715 -8.03 -5.02 26.18
N ARG A 716 -8.55 -5.01 24.95
CA ARG A 716 -8.52 -6.14 24.02
C ARG A 716 -7.25 -6.21 23.16
N SER A 717 -6.55 -5.09 22.94
CA SER A 717 -5.32 -4.99 22.14
C SER A 717 -4.04 -5.06 22.97
N VAL A 718 -4.10 -4.79 24.28
CA VAL A 718 -2.98 -4.91 25.20
C VAL A 718 -2.68 -6.40 25.42
N PRO A 719 -1.49 -6.90 25.02
CA PRO A 719 -1.10 -8.27 25.31
C PRO A 719 -1.14 -8.51 26.82
N LEU A 720 -1.62 -9.66 27.28
CA LEU A 720 -1.56 -10.06 28.70
C LEU A 720 -0.13 -9.96 29.29
N ALA A 721 0.91 -10.02 28.44
CA ALA A 721 2.30 -9.78 28.80
C ALA A 721 2.64 -8.30 29.08
N ALA A 722 1.95 -7.35 28.45
CA ALA A 722 2.06 -5.91 28.74
C ALA A 722 1.25 -5.53 29.99
N LEU A 723 0.12 -6.19 30.22
CA LEU A 723 -0.64 -6.09 31.49
C LEU A 723 0.16 -6.69 32.67
N ARG A 724 0.84 -7.83 32.47
CA ARG A 724 1.81 -8.36 33.45
C ARG A 724 3.00 -7.44 33.69
N ARG A 725 3.59 -6.86 32.63
CA ARG A 725 4.63 -5.83 32.77
C ARG A 725 4.14 -4.56 33.45
N GLY A 726 2.88 -4.16 33.23
CA GLY A 726 2.25 -3.03 33.94
C GLY A 726 2.01 -3.33 35.42
N VAL A 727 1.67 -4.57 35.77
CA VAL A 727 1.53 -5.04 37.16
C VAL A 727 2.91 -5.24 37.84
N GLU A 728 3.93 -5.70 37.11
CA GLU A 728 5.33 -5.73 37.57
C GLU A 728 5.92 -4.31 37.68
N ALA A 729 5.52 -3.39 36.81
CA ALA A 729 5.85 -1.97 36.89
C ALA A 729 5.13 -1.25 38.05
N LEU A 730 3.92 -1.67 38.42
CA LEU A 730 3.33 -1.29 39.72
C LEU A 730 4.18 -1.79 40.90
N GLY A 731 4.91 -2.91 40.74
CA GLY A 731 5.96 -3.36 41.66
C GLY A 731 7.22 -2.48 41.67
N THR A 732 7.49 -1.73 40.59
CA THR A 732 8.61 -0.75 40.51
C THR A 732 8.34 0.58 41.21
N LEU A 733 7.16 0.77 41.81
CA LEU A 733 6.90 1.84 42.80
C LEU A 733 7.81 1.74 44.06
N ARG A 734 8.63 0.70 44.16
CA ARG A 734 9.67 0.54 45.19
C ARG A 734 11.02 1.18 44.84
N HIS A 735 11.21 1.71 43.61
CA HIS A 735 12.48 2.30 43.16
C HIS A 735 12.33 3.73 42.62
N PRO A 736 12.03 4.72 43.49
CA PRO A 736 11.75 6.11 43.09
C PRO A 736 12.92 6.81 42.36
N ARG A 737 14.16 6.34 42.54
CA ARG A 737 15.35 6.91 41.90
C ARG A 737 15.47 6.55 40.42
N GLU A 738 15.04 5.35 40.01
CA GLU A 738 15.11 4.90 38.61
C GLU A 738 14.02 5.55 37.76
N VAL A 739 12.82 5.70 38.33
CA VAL A 739 11.72 6.47 37.71
C VAL A 739 12.11 7.94 37.56
N ALA A 740 12.75 8.53 38.57
CA ALA A 740 13.27 9.90 38.48
C ALA A 740 14.38 10.03 37.42
N ALA A 741 15.27 9.04 37.29
CA ALA A 741 16.32 9.03 36.29
C ALA A 741 15.76 8.91 34.86
N GLN A 742 14.79 8.03 34.63
CA GLN A 742 14.10 7.90 33.34
C GLN A 742 13.27 9.15 32.99
N ALA A 743 12.64 9.78 33.99
CA ALA A 743 11.95 11.06 33.81
C ALA A 743 12.95 12.20 33.49
N LEU A 744 14.12 12.20 34.13
CA LEU A 744 15.21 13.13 33.83
C LEU A 744 15.81 12.91 32.45
N ASP A 745 15.97 11.67 31.99
CA ASP A 745 16.47 11.35 30.66
C ASP A 745 15.44 11.63 29.56
N ALA A 746 14.16 11.36 29.82
CA ALA A 746 13.06 11.79 28.95
C ALA A 746 12.95 13.33 28.89
N ALA A 747 13.11 14.03 30.03
CA ALA A 747 13.14 15.48 30.09
C ALA A 747 14.39 16.08 29.41
N ARG A 748 15.55 15.42 29.49
CA ARG A 748 16.78 15.80 28.77
C ARG A 748 16.67 15.57 27.26
N SER A 749 16.05 14.47 26.85
CA SER A 749 15.76 14.20 25.44
C SER A 749 14.76 15.22 24.89
N ALA A 750 13.69 15.50 25.64
CA ALA A 750 12.73 16.54 25.31
C ALA A 750 13.36 17.94 25.25
N THR A 751 14.27 18.30 26.17
CA THR A 751 14.97 19.61 26.12
C THR A 751 15.93 19.73 24.93
N LYS A 752 16.49 18.63 24.41
CA LYS A 752 17.28 18.64 23.16
C LYS A 752 16.40 18.86 21.93
N THR A 753 15.19 18.31 21.92
CA THR A 753 14.18 18.52 20.85
C THR A 753 13.49 19.89 20.95
N LEU A 754 13.46 20.48 22.16
CA LEU A 754 12.84 21.77 22.48
C LEU A 754 13.84 22.95 22.54
N ALA A 755 15.12 22.72 22.23
CA ALA A 755 16.09 23.81 22.15
C ALA A 755 15.68 24.78 21.02
N PRO A 756 15.65 26.11 21.26
CA PRO A 756 15.24 27.07 20.24
C PRO A 756 16.21 26.98 19.05
N PRO A 757 15.70 27.02 17.81
CA PRO A 757 16.56 27.03 16.64
C PRO A 757 17.48 28.25 16.69
N ARG A 758 18.74 28.05 16.29
CA ARG A 758 19.66 29.16 16.06
C ARG A 758 19.21 29.88 14.78
N GLY A 759 19.07 31.21 14.83
CA GLY A 759 18.69 32.02 13.67
C GLY A 759 17.18 32.23 13.47
N SER A 760 16.44 32.59 14.52
CA SER A 760 15.08 33.13 14.38
C SER A 760 15.13 34.65 14.18
N SER A 761 14.19 35.20 13.42
CA SER A 761 14.13 36.63 13.13
C SER A 761 13.51 37.41 14.29
N PRO A 762 14.23 38.38 14.91
CA PRO A 762 13.64 39.27 15.91
C PRO A 762 12.56 40.18 15.31
N LEU A 763 12.70 40.55 14.04
CA LEU A 763 11.73 41.38 13.32
C LEU A 763 10.40 40.65 13.19
N LEU A 764 10.46 39.35 12.86
CA LEU A 764 9.31 38.46 12.76
C LEU A 764 9.06 37.73 14.08
N ALA A 765 9.32 38.30 15.26
CA ALA A 765 9.05 37.62 16.54
C ALA A 765 7.60 37.77 17.09
N PRO A 766 6.92 38.94 16.96
CA PRO A 766 5.58 39.12 17.52
C PRO A 766 4.53 38.20 16.86
N ARG A 767 3.56 37.67 17.62
CA ARG A 767 2.46 36.83 17.12
C ARG A 767 1.12 37.27 17.69
N GLY A 768 0.29 37.88 16.85
CA GLY A 768 -1.02 38.43 17.23
C GLY A 768 -2.16 37.46 16.98
N GLY A 769 -1.98 36.53 16.03
CA GLY A 769 -3.07 35.66 15.60
C GLY A 769 -4.14 36.39 14.80
N ASP A 770 -3.83 37.50 14.14
CA ASP A 770 -4.68 38.14 13.13
C ASP A 770 -4.05 37.91 11.76
N TRP A 771 -4.85 37.48 10.78
CA TRP A 771 -4.34 37.04 9.48
C TRP A 771 -4.53 38.13 8.41
N ARG A 772 -3.48 38.34 7.61
CA ARG A 772 -3.53 39.15 6.40
C ARG A 772 -3.13 38.31 5.21
N PHE A 773 -3.96 38.32 4.18
CA PHE A 773 -3.71 37.55 2.96
C PHE A 773 -3.17 38.44 1.84
N GLU A 774 -2.17 37.93 1.14
CA GLU A 774 -1.55 38.54 -0.04
C GLU A 774 -1.37 37.48 -1.12
N VAL A 775 -1.28 37.90 -2.38
CA VAL A 775 -1.14 36.96 -3.50
C VAL A 775 -0.06 37.40 -4.48
N LEU A 776 0.61 36.42 -5.10
CA LEU A 776 1.56 36.62 -6.18
C LEU A 776 1.28 35.62 -7.30
N GLU A 777 1.71 35.96 -8.51
CA GLU A 777 1.58 35.11 -9.69
C GLU A 777 2.88 35.08 -10.49
N VAL A 778 3.22 33.92 -11.03
CA VAL A 778 4.33 33.78 -11.97
C VAL A 778 4.00 32.70 -12.99
N PRO A 779 4.33 32.88 -14.29
CA PRO A 779 4.14 31.82 -15.27
C PRO A 779 4.90 30.56 -14.84
N LEU A 780 4.22 29.41 -14.86
CA LEU A 780 4.78 28.12 -14.45
C LEU A 780 6.01 27.76 -15.31
N ALA A 781 5.94 28.06 -16.60
CA ALA A 781 7.04 27.82 -17.53
C ALA A 781 8.29 28.63 -17.17
N ASP A 782 8.12 29.91 -16.83
CA ASP A 782 9.22 30.84 -16.50
C ASP A 782 9.92 30.43 -15.21
N LEU A 783 9.15 30.16 -14.13
CA LEU A 783 9.74 29.74 -12.86
C LEU A 783 10.46 28.38 -13.00
N LYS A 784 9.89 27.45 -13.78
CA LYS A 784 10.51 26.15 -14.08
C LYS A 784 11.79 26.30 -14.89
N ALA A 785 11.80 27.16 -15.91
CA ALA A 785 12.98 27.44 -16.72
C ALA A 785 14.10 28.05 -15.87
N GLY A 786 13.78 29.06 -15.05
CA GLY A 786 14.71 29.70 -14.13
C GLY A 786 15.33 28.74 -13.11
N SER A 787 14.49 27.91 -12.48
CA SER A 787 14.95 26.89 -11.53
C SER A 787 15.91 25.88 -12.20
N LYS A 788 15.58 25.44 -13.42
CA LYS A 788 16.36 24.44 -14.16
C LYS A 788 17.70 24.98 -14.66
N ALA A 789 17.78 26.27 -15.00
CA ALA A 789 19.02 26.92 -15.43
C ALA A 789 20.12 26.86 -14.35
N ALA A 790 19.74 26.87 -13.06
CA ALA A 790 20.64 26.67 -11.93
C ALA A 790 20.74 25.21 -11.45
N GLY A 791 20.24 24.23 -12.24
CA GLY A 791 20.25 22.81 -11.87
C GLY A 791 19.23 22.40 -10.80
N GLY A 792 18.34 23.31 -10.38
CA GLY A 792 17.30 23.09 -9.37
C GLY A 792 15.98 22.54 -9.91
N SER A 793 15.14 22.01 -9.01
CA SER A 793 13.73 21.70 -9.27
C SER A 793 12.84 22.94 -9.09
N LEU A 794 11.58 22.88 -9.52
CA LEU A 794 10.59 23.96 -9.31
C LEU A 794 10.48 24.34 -7.82
N ASN A 795 10.54 23.35 -6.92
CA ASN A 795 10.47 23.56 -5.48
C ASN A 795 11.72 24.28 -4.95
N ASP A 796 12.90 23.94 -5.46
CA ASP A 796 14.16 24.56 -5.04
C ASP A 796 14.20 26.03 -5.47
N GLY A 797 13.78 26.33 -6.71
CA GLY A 797 13.68 27.69 -7.21
C GLY A 797 12.62 28.53 -6.50
N PHE A 798 11.45 27.96 -6.22
CA PHE A 798 10.42 28.66 -5.45
C PHE A 798 10.89 28.99 -4.03
N LEU A 799 11.51 28.03 -3.33
CA LEU A 799 12.04 28.27 -2.00
C LEU A 799 13.16 29.33 -2.02
N ALA A 800 14.04 29.30 -3.02
CA ALA A 800 15.09 30.29 -3.21
C ALA A 800 14.53 31.70 -3.47
N ALA A 801 13.45 31.80 -4.22
CA ALA A 801 12.75 33.06 -4.44
C ALA A 801 12.16 33.62 -3.14
N VAL A 802 11.47 32.79 -2.34
CA VAL A 802 10.89 33.20 -1.05
C VAL A 802 11.99 33.68 -0.09
N LEU A 803 13.08 32.92 0.06
CA LEU A 803 14.21 33.34 0.87
C LEU A 803 14.84 34.65 0.37
N GLY A 804 14.93 34.83 -0.95
CA GLY A 804 15.39 36.07 -1.57
C GLY A 804 14.54 37.29 -1.25
N GLY A 805 13.22 37.10 -1.13
CA GLY A 805 12.32 38.16 -0.70
C GLY A 805 12.45 38.47 0.78
N PHE A 806 12.52 37.45 1.64
CA PHE A 806 12.76 37.68 3.07
C PHE A 806 14.12 38.34 3.35
N ARG A 807 15.17 38.00 2.58
CA ARG A 807 16.47 38.70 2.65
C ARG A 807 16.30 40.20 2.43
N ARG A 808 15.67 40.59 1.31
CA ARG A 808 15.40 41.99 0.95
C ARG A 808 14.57 42.70 1.99
N TYR A 809 13.52 42.04 2.49
CA TYR A 809 12.66 42.59 3.54
C TYR A 809 13.44 42.96 4.80
N HIS A 810 14.34 42.06 5.24
CA HIS A 810 15.20 42.28 6.40
C HIS A 810 16.23 43.38 6.17
N GLU A 811 16.88 43.40 4.99
CA GLU A 811 17.82 44.46 4.60
C GLU A 811 17.15 45.84 4.58
N ARG A 812 15.97 45.94 3.94
CA ARG A 812 15.20 47.18 3.85
C ARG A 812 14.67 47.66 5.19
N SER A 813 14.35 46.73 6.09
CA SER A 813 13.91 47.02 7.46
C SER A 813 15.08 47.35 8.41
N GLY A 814 16.33 47.37 7.92
CA GLY A 814 17.51 47.68 8.72
C GLY A 814 17.89 46.58 9.73
N ALA A 815 17.42 45.35 9.51
CA ALA A 815 17.62 44.20 10.39
C ALA A 815 18.12 42.98 9.59
N PRO A 816 19.28 43.06 8.91
CA PRO A 816 19.80 41.96 8.11
C PRO A 816 20.00 40.71 8.96
N LEU A 817 19.74 39.55 8.37
CA LEU A 817 19.74 38.26 9.03
C LEU A 817 20.58 37.28 8.23
N GLU A 818 21.50 36.57 8.87
CA GLU A 818 22.34 35.58 8.19
C GLU A 818 21.59 34.28 7.92
N THR A 819 20.70 33.88 8.82
CA THR A 819 19.96 32.62 8.72
C THR A 819 18.54 32.76 9.24
N MET A 820 17.59 32.06 8.62
CA MET A 820 16.17 32.08 8.98
C MET A 820 15.64 30.67 9.22
N THR A 821 14.73 30.48 10.17
CA THR A 821 14.11 29.17 10.41
C THR A 821 12.91 28.97 9.50
N VAL A 822 13.02 27.98 8.61
CA VAL A 822 11.99 27.64 7.62
C VAL A 822 11.37 26.29 7.91
N GLY A 823 10.04 26.24 7.96
CA GLY A 823 9.28 24.99 7.96
C GLY A 823 8.86 24.58 6.55
N ILE A 824 9.09 23.32 6.17
CA ILE A 824 8.59 22.73 4.93
C ILE A 824 7.79 21.48 5.27
N PRO A 825 6.48 21.42 4.94
CA PRO A 825 5.73 20.19 5.05
C PRO A 825 6.19 19.21 3.95
N ILE A 826 6.57 18.01 4.35
CA ILE A 826 6.88 16.90 3.45
C ILE A 826 5.71 15.93 3.49
N SER A 827 5.06 15.72 2.34
CA SER A 827 4.01 14.71 2.21
C SER A 827 4.59 13.32 2.48
N LEU A 828 3.96 12.59 3.39
CA LEU A 828 4.29 11.18 3.67
C LEU A 828 3.45 10.22 2.81
N ARG A 829 2.60 10.74 1.92
CA ARG A 829 1.69 9.91 1.12
C ARG A 829 2.45 9.02 0.13
N ALA A 830 2.30 7.72 0.28
CA ALA A 830 2.67 6.75 -0.73
C ALA A 830 1.60 6.70 -1.83
N ARG A 831 1.98 6.25 -3.04
CA ARG A 831 1.07 6.17 -4.21
C ARG A 831 -0.19 5.30 -3.99
N ASP A 832 -0.20 4.41 -3.00
CA ASP A 832 -1.29 3.47 -2.72
C ASP A 832 -2.06 3.80 -1.42
N ASP A 833 -1.86 4.99 -0.84
CA ASP A 833 -2.52 5.39 0.41
C ASP A 833 -4.01 5.75 0.22
N ALA A 834 -4.83 5.47 1.23
CA ALA A 834 -6.26 5.79 1.22
C ALA A 834 -6.54 7.30 1.04
N GLN A 835 -7.64 7.62 0.33
CA GLN A 835 -8.04 9.00 0.02
C GLN A 835 -8.61 9.71 1.26
N GLY A 836 -8.29 11.00 1.41
CA GLY A 836 -8.66 11.82 2.57
C GLY A 836 -7.77 11.69 3.82
N GLY A 837 -8.12 12.44 4.87
CA GLY A 837 -7.34 12.57 6.10
C GLY A 837 -6.04 13.37 5.93
N ASN A 838 -5.25 13.48 7.01
CA ASN A 838 -4.04 14.28 7.03
C ASN A 838 -2.75 13.42 7.13
N ARG A 839 -1.81 13.55 6.17
CA ARG A 839 -0.57 12.75 6.10
C ARG A 839 0.66 13.55 5.63
N PHE A 840 1.24 14.34 6.52
CA PHE A 840 2.52 15.02 6.29
C PHE A 840 3.40 14.99 7.54
N THR A 841 4.71 15.18 7.34
CA THR A 841 5.65 15.51 8.41
C THR A 841 6.23 16.90 8.18
N GLY A 842 6.47 17.66 9.24
CA GLY A 842 7.11 18.98 9.14
C GLY A 842 8.63 18.82 9.21
N ALA A 843 9.34 19.06 8.10
CA ALA A 843 10.77 19.31 8.16
C ALA A 843 11.02 20.76 8.55
N ARG A 844 12.03 20.99 9.39
CA ARG A 844 12.45 22.35 9.78
C ARG A 844 13.93 22.48 9.51
N PHE A 845 14.33 23.66 9.03
CA PHE A 845 15.74 23.94 8.83
C PHE A 845 16.09 25.40 8.92
N THR A 846 17.33 25.64 9.30
CA THR A 846 17.95 26.96 9.32
C THR A 846 18.50 27.23 7.92
N ALA A 847 17.80 28.06 7.15
CA ALA A 847 18.16 28.42 5.78
C ALA A 847 19.13 29.61 5.77
N PRO A 848 20.22 29.56 4.98
CA PRO A 848 21.08 30.73 4.79
C PRO A 848 20.32 31.81 4.03
N LEU A 849 20.39 33.02 4.54
CA LEU A 849 19.70 34.20 4.02
C LEU A 849 20.69 35.26 3.48
N ASP A 850 21.99 35.06 3.68
CA ASP A 850 23.09 35.92 3.24
C ASP A 850 23.49 35.73 1.77
N GLU A 851 23.12 34.61 1.14
CA GLU A 851 23.41 34.34 -0.27
C GLU A 851 22.55 35.21 -1.21
N ALA A 852 23.21 36.18 -1.85
CA ALA A 852 22.59 37.14 -2.77
C ALA A 852 22.36 36.57 -4.18
N ASP A 853 23.23 35.68 -4.68
CA ASP A 853 23.08 35.09 -6.02
C ASP A 853 21.96 34.03 -6.03
N PRO A 854 20.89 34.22 -6.83
CA PRO A 854 19.81 33.24 -6.90
C PRO A 854 20.26 31.85 -7.36
N ALA A 855 21.29 31.72 -8.20
CA ALA A 855 21.77 30.41 -8.66
C ALA A 855 22.52 29.64 -7.55
N ALA A 856 23.39 30.34 -6.82
CA ALA A 856 24.05 29.80 -5.62
C ALA A 856 23.02 29.44 -4.54
N ARG A 857 22.02 30.30 -4.30
CA ARG A 857 20.94 30.04 -3.34
C ARG A 857 20.15 28.77 -3.66
N ILE A 858 19.81 28.55 -4.94
CA ILE A 858 19.13 27.33 -5.41
C ILE A 858 19.98 26.08 -5.14
N SER A 859 21.28 26.16 -5.41
CA SER A 859 22.21 25.04 -5.21
C SER A 859 22.31 24.66 -3.73
N THR A 860 22.50 25.66 -2.86
CA THR A 860 22.57 25.48 -1.40
C THR A 860 21.27 24.90 -0.82
N ILE A 861 20.11 25.42 -1.25
CA ILE A 861 18.80 24.89 -0.87
C ILE A 861 18.67 23.43 -1.29
N ARG A 862 19.07 23.09 -2.51
CA ARG A 862 18.92 21.74 -3.06
C ARG A 862 19.72 20.73 -2.24
N GLU A 863 20.98 21.03 -1.93
CA GLU A 863 21.81 20.18 -1.07
C GLU A 863 21.15 19.97 0.30
N PHE A 864 20.58 21.04 0.87
CA PHE A 864 19.83 20.95 2.10
C PHE A 864 18.58 20.06 1.97
N VAL A 865 17.70 20.31 0.99
CA VAL A 865 16.44 19.55 0.79
C VAL A 865 16.71 18.07 0.56
N LEU A 866 17.80 17.74 -0.16
CA LEU A 866 18.22 16.35 -0.37
C LEU A 866 18.67 15.70 0.96
N SER A 867 19.54 16.35 1.73
CA SER A 867 20.00 15.83 3.04
C SER A 867 18.87 15.74 4.08
N ALA A 868 17.91 16.66 4.04
CA ALA A 868 16.73 16.65 4.91
C ALA A 868 15.81 15.47 4.59
N ARG A 869 15.61 15.11 3.31
CA ARG A 869 14.84 13.92 2.91
C ARG A 869 15.48 12.63 3.40
N GLU A 870 16.80 12.57 3.49
CA GLU A 870 17.56 11.41 4.01
C GLU A 870 17.40 11.26 5.54
N THR A 871 17.42 12.38 6.29
CA THR A 871 17.24 12.41 7.75
C THR A 871 15.77 12.36 8.20
N SER A 872 14.83 12.70 7.32
CA SER A 872 13.37 12.63 7.56
C SER A 872 12.82 11.19 7.52
N THR A 873 13.68 10.17 7.48
CA THR A 873 13.36 8.76 7.76
C THR A 873 13.01 8.50 9.24
N SER A 874 12.50 9.52 9.92
CA SER A 874 12.06 9.51 11.31
C SER A 874 10.69 8.83 11.49
N GLY A 875 10.44 7.74 10.74
CA GLY A 875 9.37 6.79 11.07
C GLY A 875 9.61 6.16 12.45
N VAL A 876 10.87 6.13 12.92
CA VAL A 876 11.23 5.62 14.24
C VAL A 876 10.61 6.44 15.38
N THR A 877 10.49 7.77 15.28
CA THR A 877 9.93 8.60 16.36
C THR A 877 8.40 8.65 16.37
N ASP A 878 7.75 8.67 15.20
CA ASP A 878 6.29 8.63 15.09
C ASP A 878 5.71 7.25 15.43
N ASP A 879 6.40 6.16 15.09
CA ASP A 879 5.99 4.80 15.50
C ASP A 879 6.20 4.54 17.00
N LEU A 880 7.15 5.25 17.64
CA LEU A 880 7.45 5.11 19.08
C LEU A 880 6.53 5.94 19.98
N LEU A 881 6.07 7.12 19.54
CA LEU A 881 5.27 8.05 20.35
C LEU A 881 3.83 8.25 19.84
N GLY A 882 3.54 7.89 18.59
CA GLY A 882 2.23 8.05 17.94
C GLY A 882 1.04 7.46 18.72
N PRO A 883 1.12 6.22 19.22
CA PRO A 883 0.04 5.63 20.01
C PRO A 883 -0.17 6.28 21.39
N ALA A 884 0.85 6.96 21.93
CA ALA A 884 0.77 7.59 23.25
C ALA A 884 0.12 8.98 23.20
N LEU A 885 0.22 9.69 22.07
CA LEU A 885 -0.29 11.06 21.89
C LEU A 885 -1.81 11.19 22.09
N HIS A 886 -2.60 10.18 21.73
CA HIS A 886 -4.06 10.16 21.95
C HIS A 886 -4.42 10.21 23.44
N TRP A 887 -3.55 9.72 24.31
CA TRP A 887 -3.77 9.64 25.76
C TRP A 887 -3.27 10.87 26.51
N ILE A 888 -2.65 11.83 25.82
CA ILE A 888 -2.16 13.08 26.41
C ILE A 888 -3.30 14.12 26.44
N PRO A 889 -3.57 14.74 27.60
CA PRO A 889 -4.58 15.80 27.72
C PRO A 889 -4.32 16.99 26.79
N ALA A 890 -5.40 17.62 26.30
CA ALA A 890 -5.34 18.75 25.37
C ALA A 890 -4.47 19.93 25.84
N SER A 891 -4.48 20.22 27.14
CA SER A 891 -3.67 21.30 27.73
C SER A 891 -2.16 21.05 27.61
N VAL A 892 -1.73 19.79 27.68
CA VAL A 892 -0.32 19.40 27.54
C VAL A 892 0.08 19.42 26.06
N VAL A 893 -0.79 18.93 25.18
CA VAL A 893 -0.57 19.00 23.72
C VAL A 893 -0.44 20.44 23.26
N GLY A 894 -1.36 21.33 23.64
CA GLY A 894 -1.31 22.75 23.28
C GLY A 894 -0.02 23.46 23.74
N ALA A 895 0.43 23.17 24.97
CA ALA A 895 1.66 23.75 25.52
C ALA A 895 2.94 23.31 24.78
N VAL A 896 2.95 22.12 24.17
CA VAL A 896 4.08 21.56 23.42
C VAL A 896 4.01 21.92 21.93
N SER A 897 2.84 21.76 21.30
CA SER A 897 2.63 22.02 19.88
C SER A 897 2.91 23.47 19.50
N GLY A 898 2.42 24.44 20.27
CA GLY A 898 2.66 25.87 19.98
C GLY A 898 4.12 26.28 20.03
N ARG A 899 4.96 25.59 20.82
CA ARG A 899 6.41 25.84 20.90
C ARG A 899 7.20 25.25 19.73
N LEU A 900 6.68 24.21 19.08
CA LEU A 900 7.35 23.54 17.97
C LEU A 900 7.15 24.27 16.64
N THR A 901 5.90 24.67 16.35
CA THR A 901 5.55 25.39 15.12
C THR A 901 5.80 26.89 15.23
N GLY A 902 5.66 27.46 16.45
CA GLY A 902 5.99 28.86 16.71
C GLY A 902 7.47 29.21 16.62
N ALA A 903 8.34 28.19 16.51
CA ALA A 903 9.76 28.36 16.27
C ALA A 903 10.12 28.66 14.80
N ASN A 904 9.16 28.50 13.86
CA ASN A 904 9.38 28.82 12.46
C ASN A 904 9.12 30.30 12.20
N ASP A 905 10.04 30.98 11.51
CA ASP A 905 9.80 32.34 11.02
C ASP A 905 8.81 32.30 9.85
N VAL A 906 9.11 31.44 8.87
CA VAL A 906 8.26 31.24 7.69
C VAL A 906 8.03 29.74 7.44
N GLN A 907 6.85 29.42 6.92
CA GLN A 907 6.56 28.13 6.33
C GLN A 907 6.36 28.26 4.82
N VAL A 908 6.91 27.32 4.07
CA VAL A 908 6.85 27.34 2.60
C VAL A 908 6.34 26.00 2.10
N SER A 909 5.28 26.03 1.29
CA SER A 909 4.66 24.83 0.73
C SER A 909 4.40 24.97 -0.76
N ASN A 910 4.52 23.85 -1.48
CA ASN A 910 4.31 23.76 -2.91
C ASN A 910 3.47 22.53 -3.22
N MET A 911 2.34 22.74 -3.89
CA MET A 911 1.41 21.68 -4.26
C MET A 911 1.16 21.71 -5.78
N PRO A 912 1.20 20.56 -6.46
CA PRO A 912 0.71 20.50 -7.83
C PRO A 912 -0.80 20.78 -7.81
N GLY A 913 -1.27 21.69 -8.66
CA GLY A 913 -2.70 21.97 -8.81
C GLY A 913 -3.27 21.45 -10.13
N VAL A 914 -4.38 22.05 -10.57
CA VAL A 914 -5.14 21.58 -11.73
C VAL A 914 -4.62 22.24 -13.01
N THR A 915 -4.09 21.46 -13.94
CA THR A 915 -3.45 21.97 -15.17
C THR A 915 -4.41 22.21 -16.34
N HIS A 916 -5.72 22.16 -16.09
CA HIS A 916 -6.75 22.30 -17.11
C HIS A 916 -7.91 23.17 -16.60
N PRO A 917 -8.70 23.77 -17.51
CA PRO A 917 -9.85 24.59 -17.13
C PRO A 917 -10.86 23.83 -16.26
N VAL A 918 -11.35 24.50 -15.22
CA VAL A 918 -12.40 23.98 -14.33
C VAL A 918 -13.45 25.05 -14.00
N TRP A 919 -14.66 24.60 -13.63
CA TRP A 919 -15.83 25.42 -13.38
C TRP A 919 -16.53 25.03 -12.06
N ILE A 920 -17.08 26.01 -11.36
CA ILE A 920 -17.99 25.82 -10.22
C ILE A 920 -19.33 26.47 -10.55
N ALA A 921 -20.42 25.72 -10.41
CA ALA A 921 -21.79 26.21 -10.67
C ALA A 921 -21.96 26.96 -12.01
N GLY A 922 -21.20 26.57 -13.04
CA GLY A 922 -21.23 27.17 -14.38
C GLY A 922 -20.27 28.33 -14.61
N SER A 923 -19.61 28.83 -13.57
CA SER A 923 -18.59 29.89 -13.68
C SER A 923 -17.19 29.29 -13.78
N ARG A 924 -16.37 29.81 -14.70
CA ARG A 924 -14.99 29.34 -14.91
C ARG A 924 -14.09 29.85 -13.78
N ILE A 925 -13.21 28.99 -13.28
CA ILE A 925 -12.18 29.35 -12.32
C ILE A 925 -10.95 29.85 -13.08
N LEU A 926 -10.60 31.11 -12.84
CA LEU A 926 -9.48 31.81 -13.48
C LEU A 926 -8.18 31.65 -12.69
N ARG A 927 -8.26 31.68 -11.35
CA ARG A 927 -7.11 31.61 -10.42
C ARG A 927 -7.47 30.80 -9.18
N MET A 928 -6.46 30.21 -8.54
CA MET A 928 -6.62 29.40 -7.32
C MET A 928 -5.49 29.71 -6.33
N PHE A 929 -5.75 30.55 -5.32
CA PHE A 929 -4.77 30.96 -4.32
C PHE A 929 -4.92 30.15 -3.02
N PRO A 930 -3.93 29.31 -2.67
CA PRO A 930 -3.97 28.55 -1.42
C PRO A 930 -3.40 29.39 -0.25
N PHE A 931 -4.08 29.39 0.89
CA PHE A 931 -3.59 29.98 2.14
C PHE A 931 -3.53 28.92 3.23
N GLY A 932 -2.31 28.52 3.60
CA GLY A 932 -2.07 27.63 4.74
C GLY A 932 -2.27 28.35 6.08
N PRO A 933 -2.52 27.62 7.18
CA PRO A 933 -2.66 28.20 8.51
C PRO A 933 -1.33 28.76 9.03
N LEU A 934 -1.44 29.65 10.03
CA LEU A 934 -0.31 30.15 10.81
C LEU A 934 -0.32 29.56 12.23
N PRO A 935 0.11 28.29 12.44
CA PRO A 935 0.20 27.71 13.78
C PRO A 935 1.39 28.31 14.55
N GLY A 936 1.38 29.61 14.82
CA GLY A 936 2.43 30.33 15.54
C GLY A 936 3.63 30.80 14.70
N CYS A 937 3.69 30.56 13.38
CA CYS A 937 4.72 31.15 12.50
C CYS A 937 4.33 32.55 12.00
N ALA A 938 5.29 33.38 11.57
CA ALA A 938 5.00 34.74 11.12
C ALA A 938 4.34 34.79 9.74
N ALA A 939 4.76 33.89 8.85
CA ALA A 939 4.29 33.83 7.48
C ALA A 939 4.17 32.39 6.98
N MET A 940 3.21 32.16 6.09
CA MET A 940 3.02 30.91 5.36
C MET A 940 2.84 31.24 3.88
N VAL A 941 3.78 30.78 3.05
CA VAL A 941 3.82 31.05 1.61
C VAL A 941 3.55 29.75 0.87
N THR A 942 2.44 29.70 0.12
CA THR A 942 1.95 28.46 -0.49
C THR A 942 1.78 28.64 -1.99
N LEU A 943 2.39 27.76 -2.80
CA LEU A 943 2.24 27.73 -4.25
C LEU A 943 1.28 26.61 -4.67
N LEU A 944 0.35 26.93 -5.56
CA LEU A 944 -0.48 25.99 -6.31
C LEU A 944 -0.39 26.32 -7.80
N SER A 945 -0.13 25.32 -8.65
CA SER A 945 -0.16 25.52 -10.11
C SER A 945 -1.58 25.38 -10.66
N HIS A 946 -2.11 26.40 -11.33
CA HIS A 946 -3.40 26.35 -12.04
C HIS A 946 -3.21 26.74 -13.50
N GLU A 947 -3.63 25.87 -14.42
CA GLU A 947 -3.34 26.00 -15.86
C GLU A 947 -1.85 26.25 -16.14
N ASP A 948 -1.49 27.44 -16.63
CA ASP A 948 -0.13 27.88 -16.96
C ASP A 948 0.51 28.79 -15.90
N LEU A 949 -0.18 29.05 -14.79
CA LEU A 949 0.25 29.96 -13.73
C LEU A 949 0.58 29.23 -12.42
N CYS A 950 1.61 29.71 -11.74
CA CYS A 950 1.80 29.47 -10.32
C CYS A 950 1.02 30.54 -9.55
N CYS A 951 -0.07 30.16 -8.91
CA CYS A 951 -0.83 31.01 -8.00
C CYS A 951 -0.24 30.85 -6.58
N ILE A 952 0.29 31.93 -6.02
CA ILE A 952 0.97 31.92 -4.73
C ILE A 952 0.11 32.69 -3.73
N GLY A 953 -0.36 32.01 -2.68
CA GLY A 953 -1.04 32.65 -1.56
C GLY A 953 -0.08 32.82 -0.38
N ILE A 954 -0.15 33.99 0.24
CA ILE A 954 0.71 34.41 1.34
C ILE A 954 -0.20 34.74 2.52
N ASN A 955 -0.07 34.01 3.61
CA ASN A 955 -0.76 34.28 4.87
C ASN A 955 0.27 34.89 5.85
N LEU A 956 -0.04 36.07 6.39
CA LEU A 956 0.84 36.84 7.28
C LEU A 956 0.17 37.04 8.64
N ASP A 957 0.93 36.90 9.72
CA ASP A 957 0.50 37.37 11.04
C ASP A 957 0.67 38.89 11.09
N SER A 958 -0.44 39.60 11.30
CA SER A 958 -0.49 41.06 11.24
C SER A 958 0.33 41.74 12.34
N ALA A 959 0.65 41.04 13.44
CA ALA A 959 1.56 41.57 14.45
C ALA A 959 3.03 41.31 14.09
N ALA A 960 3.32 40.25 13.32
CA ALA A 960 4.68 39.89 12.92
C ALA A 960 5.19 40.74 11.76
N VAL A 961 4.34 41.05 10.78
CA VAL A 961 4.72 41.76 9.56
C VAL A 961 4.08 43.15 9.56
N SER A 962 4.88 44.16 9.91
CA SER A 962 4.43 45.57 10.01
C SER A 962 4.31 46.28 8.65
N ASP A 963 4.97 45.77 7.62
CA ASP A 963 4.95 46.29 6.25
C ASP A 963 4.67 45.15 5.26
N PRO A 964 3.39 44.72 5.14
CA PRO A 964 3.02 43.60 4.29
C PRO A 964 3.18 43.93 2.80
N GLU A 965 2.90 45.15 2.37
CA GLU A 965 3.02 45.56 0.96
C GLU A 965 4.49 45.53 0.51
N GLY A 966 5.41 46.05 1.34
CA GLY A 966 6.82 45.97 1.05
C GLY A 966 7.34 44.53 1.04
N LEU A 967 6.88 43.66 1.96
CA LEU A 967 7.25 42.24 1.94
C LEU A 967 6.79 41.55 0.64
N VAL A 968 5.58 41.84 0.16
CA VAL A 968 5.07 41.29 -1.11
C VAL A 968 5.91 41.75 -2.30
N ALA A 969 6.28 43.04 -2.33
CA ALA A 969 7.17 43.57 -3.36
C ALA A 969 8.56 42.89 -3.33
N ASP A 970 9.09 42.65 -2.15
CA ASP A 970 10.38 41.96 -1.96
C ASP A 970 10.29 40.48 -2.38
N LEU A 971 9.18 39.79 -2.08
CA LEU A 971 8.91 38.42 -2.53
C LEU A 971 8.77 38.34 -4.06
N GLN A 972 8.10 39.30 -4.70
CA GLN A 972 8.04 39.38 -6.16
C GLN A 972 9.43 39.56 -6.76
N ALA A 973 10.26 40.46 -6.20
CA ALA A 973 11.64 40.65 -6.67
C ALA A 973 12.48 39.35 -6.54
N GLY A 974 12.24 38.56 -5.49
CA GLY A 974 12.85 37.23 -5.34
C GLY A 974 12.42 36.23 -6.42
N LEU A 975 11.14 36.25 -6.82
CA LEU A 975 10.64 35.43 -7.94
C LEU A 975 11.27 35.87 -9.27
N ASP A 976 11.33 37.17 -9.51
CA ASP A 976 11.89 37.75 -10.73
C ASP A 976 13.38 37.40 -10.91
N GLU A 977 14.16 37.37 -9.81
CA GLU A 977 15.56 36.90 -9.81
C GLU A 977 15.69 35.48 -10.36
N VAL A 978 14.85 34.56 -9.88
CA VAL A 978 14.89 33.16 -10.29
C VAL A 978 14.44 33.02 -11.74
N VAL A 979 13.35 33.69 -12.13
CA VAL A 979 12.85 33.70 -13.51
C VAL A 979 13.90 34.23 -14.50
N ALA A 980 14.64 35.27 -14.11
CA ALA A 980 15.69 35.86 -14.94
C ALA A 980 16.82 34.89 -15.30
N LEU A 981 17.07 33.85 -14.49
CA LEU A 981 18.07 32.82 -14.80
C LEU A 981 17.71 32.01 -16.06
N GLY A 982 16.42 31.82 -16.33
CA GLY A 982 15.93 31.03 -17.47
C GLY A 982 15.94 31.78 -18.80
N ARG A 983 16.22 33.09 -18.76
CA ARG A 983 16.28 33.98 -19.93
C ARG A 983 17.71 34.21 -20.44
N ARG A 984 18.71 33.58 -19.79
CA ARG A 984 20.14 33.73 -20.10
C ARG A 984 20.64 32.69 -21.08
#